data_AF-A0A6N3A411-F1
#
_entry.id   AF-A0A6N3A411-F1
#
_cell.length_a   1.000
_cell.length_b   1.000
_cell.length_c   1.000
_cell.angle_alpha   90.00
_cell.angle_beta   90.00
_cell.angle_gamma   90.00
#
_symmetry.space_group_name_H-M   'P 1'
#
loop_
_entity.id
_entity.type
_entity.pdbx_description
1 polymer ?
#
loop_
_entity_poly.entity_id
_entity_poly.type
_entity_poly.pdbx_seq_one_letter_code
_entity_poly.pdbx_strand_id
1 'polypeptide(L)'
;MSSEYDSLVINNLNKSELYKQLKGKCCDKYPEILTLVNAVAEYSVNKSKTIIRHMKEFTLHDETHSFHMLFIIEKLIPNSTLIKLSVPDIMLIILSVFLHDIGMCPEESILLTWKNQINEKEAQYSVEEAAQFKRYRLTFTQELEEISQCHIMGFPEKACLLEDYIITNYIRTTHADRARKMIACDWAGRIKFLDADLTNELADICFSHNESYKFLFNLDTLKPCGTDTFVCLPFIAVLLRIADIMDFDPKRTPQVLFDHLAVKNPVSLQEWRKHQSINAWTIQGNTLIYTAQCEHPAIEAAIKEFCYMVEEELRNGSIILSNLYCTYGEELLEKYKIHLPTQVDTGKVGPIKDIITGKPIYKYHNTKFTLSKKQIIDLMMGTKLYGSPDVALRELIQNSIDTCVLREKLSNAWGDSYKPQITISFYTEGGNDYLSVCDNGMGMDQHIVDNFYTNVGCSYYKSKEFYELLAQTESSFKPISRFGIGILAYFMVCDNLIVETRHVKGPYQFDDALRISIEGYDSLFIITDSSKKVPGTDTILKLRKGHPWATMSCERFFKSVREMIPKPSIPIKLIYKGEEEDLTDIEFFNLDLQGIKDYSWDQESDVEKENIKVVEIDLTDPAFDFQGMASIAYIVKNKAPCESLEILSKEIEIDYEKYELSCEMKYGRDNIEVRASGLEVREDGGIDSNSTTRHIFRSNSALSIHGIEVPCKLFYDYFERNQSAVLHLPFPVVFRLNIGENYDLNLNSARTQIIYDEVWQKFEKDLFQLMCCRLKDRVGVKEWELLKSIFITRVEDREMKNVIDNI
;
A
#
# COMPACT_ATOMS: atom_id res chain seq x y z
N MET A 1 -5.36 50.56 -45.47
CA MET A 1 -5.13 49.19 -45.99
C MET A 1 -4.50 48.38 -44.88
N SER A 2 -5.31 47.66 -44.10
CA SER A 2 -4.83 46.69 -43.09
C SER A 2 -5.96 45.70 -42.81
N SER A 3 -6.34 44.94 -43.84
CA SER A 3 -7.19 43.76 -43.70
C SER A 3 -6.32 42.53 -43.99
N GLU A 4 -6.59 41.46 -43.26
CA GLU A 4 -6.19 40.07 -43.55
C GLU A 4 -4.79 39.64 -43.08
N TYR A 5 -4.69 39.38 -41.77
CA TYR A 5 -4.14 38.11 -41.27
C TYR A 5 -4.93 37.76 -40.00
N ASP A 6 -6.15 37.25 -40.17
CA ASP A 6 -6.90 36.67 -39.05
C ASP A 6 -6.11 35.45 -38.53
N SER A 7 -5.88 35.38 -37.22
CA SER A 7 -5.16 34.25 -36.61
C SER A 7 -5.91 32.95 -36.89
N LEU A 8 -5.18 31.82 -37.03
CA LEU A 8 -5.76 30.50 -37.29
C LEU A 8 -6.85 30.13 -36.27
N VAL A 9 -6.67 30.59 -35.02
CA VAL A 9 -7.61 30.43 -33.90
C VAL A 9 -8.92 31.16 -34.19
N ILE A 10 -8.86 32.42 -34.61
CA ILE A 10 -10.05 33.22 -34.96
C ILE A 10 -10.79 32.59 -36.15
N ASN A 11 -10.06 32.10 -37.15
CA ASN A 11 -10.65 31.41 -38.31
C ASN A 11 -11.40 30.13 -37.90
N ASN A 12 -10.91 29.38 -36.92
CA ASN A 12 -11.59 28.20 -36.41
C ASN A 12 -12.76 28.54 -35.48
N LEU A 13 -12.64 29.58 -34.64
CA LEU A 13 -13.76 30.12 -33.87
C LEU A 13 -14.91 30.56 -34.77
N ASN A 14 -14.63 31.22 -35.90
CA ASN A 14 -15.65 31.63 -36.86
C ASN A 14 -16.45 30.45 -37.46
N LYS A 15 -15.96 29.20 -37.35
CA LYS A 15 -16.70 28.00 -37.78
C LYS A 15 -17.68 27.50 -36.72
N SER A 16 -17.40 27.74 -35.43
CA SER A 16 -18.25 27.35 -34.29
C SER A 16 -19.61 28.05 -34.35
N GLU A 17 -20.68 27.28 -34.19
CA GLU A 17 -22.04 27.80 -34.13
C GLU A 17 -22.27 28.62 -32.85
N LEU A 18 -21.70 28.20 -31.71
CA LEU A 18 -21.72 28.98 -30.47
C LEU A 18 -21.12 30.38 -30.67
N TYR A 19 -19.94 30.45 -31.29
CA TYR A 19 -19.27 31.73 -31.53
C TYR A 19 -20.01 32.60 -32.55
N LYS A 20 -20.63 32.03 -33.59
CA LYS A 20 -21.49 32.77 -34.52
C LYS A 20 -22.70 33.38 -33.80
N GLN A 21 -23.33 32.63 -32.90
CA GLN A 21 -24.45 33.13 -32.10
C GLN A 21 -23.99 34.25 -31.15
N LEU A 22 -22.83 34.11 -30.51
CA LEU A 22 -22.24 35.17 -29.71
C LEU A 22 -21.99 36.44 -30.54
N LYS A 23 -21.37 36.30 -31.72
CA LYS A 23 -21.08 37.39 -32.64
C LYS A 23 -22.36 38.11 -33.08
N GLY A 24 -23.40 37.37 -33.44
CA GLY A 24 -24.70 37.92 -33.81
C GLY A 24 -25.36 38.73 -32.69
N LYS A 25 -25.20 38.32 -31.42
CA LYS A 25 -25.73 39.04 -30.25
C LYS A 25 -24.87 40.23 -29.81
N CYS A 26 -23.58 40.22 -30.12
CA CYS A 26 -22.61 41.23 -29.67
C CYS A 26 -22.30 42.32 -30.70
N CYS A 27 -22.47 42.06 -32.01
CA CYS A 27 -21.92 42.86 -33.12
C CYS A 27 -22.13 44.38 -33.01
N ASP A 28 -23.23 44.85 -32.40
CA ASP A 28 -23.53 46.28 -32.21
C ASP A 28 -23.63 46.73 -30.74
N LYS A 29 -23.59 45.80 -29.78
CA LYS A 29 -23.87 46.09 -28.36
C LYS A 29 -22.70 45.89 -27.41
N TYR A 30 -21.87 44.86 -27.66
CA TYR A 30 -20.83 44.41 -26.71
C TYR A 30 -19.55 43.95 -27.44
N PRO A 31 -18.90 44.81 -28.25
CA PRO A 31 -17.71 44.41 -29.02
C PRO A 31 -16.55 43.93 -28.12
N GLU A 32 -16.44 44.46 -26.91
CA GLU A 32 -15.43 44.08 -25.92
C GLU A 32 -15.46 42.60 -25.54
N ILE A 33 -16.63 41.96 -25.57
CA ILE A 33 -16.79 40.53 -25.26
C ILE A 33 -16.15 39.66 -26.35
N LEU A 34 -16.29 40.05 -27.63
CA LEU A 34 -15.66 39.32 -28.73
C LEU A 34 -14.14 39.45 -28.67
N THR A 35 -13.62 40.64 -28.32
CA THR A 35 -12.19 40.85 -28.09
C THR A 35 -11.68 39.98 -26.94
N LEU A 36 -12.43 39.89 -25.84
CA LEU A 36 -12.08 39.05 -24.70
C LEU A 36 -12.01 37.56 -25.08
N VAL A 37 -13.04 37.03 -25.75
CA VAL A 37 -13.08 35.62 -26.16
C VAL A 37 -11.92 35.28 -27.09
N ASN A 38 -11.61 36.14 -28.06
CA ASN A 38 -10.46 35.94 -28.95
C ASN A 38 -9.14 35.97 -28.18
N ALA A 39 -8.96 36.91 -27.26
CA ALA A 39 -7.74 37.01 -26.45
C ALA A 39 -7.53 35.77 -25.56
N VAL A 40 -8.60 35.25 -24.94
CA VAL A 40 -8.53 34.03 -24.11
C VAL A 40 -8.24 32.80 -24.96
N ALA A 41 -8.88 32.66 -26.12
CA ALA A 41 -8.64 31.53 -27.01
C ALA A 41 -7.19 31.52 -27.53
N GLU A 42 -6.65 32.67 -27.94
CA GLU A 42 -5.25 32.78 -28.35
C GLU A 42 -4.28 32.53 -27.19
N TYR A 43 -4.60 33.02 -25.99
CA TYR A 43 -3.80 32.78 -24.79
C TYR A 43 -3.72 31.27 -24.47
N SER A 44 -4.87 30.60 -24.43
CA SER A 44 -4.96 29.17 -24.14
C SER A 44 -4.23 28.32 -25.18
N VAL A 45 -4.46 28.55 -26.48
CA VAL A 45 -3.81 27.80 -27.57
C VAL A 45 -2.29 27.99 -27.57
N ASN A 46 -1.79 29.16 -27.19
CA ASN A 46 -0.35 29.38 -27.09
C ASN A 46 0.26 28.68 -25.87
N LYS A 47 -0.46 28.62 -24.75
CA LYS A 47 -0.03 27.89 -23.55
C LYS A 47 -0.07 26.37 -23.77
N SER A 48 -1.11 25.83 -24.39
CA SER A 48 -1.29 24.38 -24.59
C SER A 48 -0.16 23.74 -25.41
N LYS A 49 0.49 24.49 -26.30
CA LYS A 49 1.72 24.05 -27.02
C LYS A 49 2.85 23.61 -26.09
N THR A 50 2.89 24.11 -24.86
CA THR A 50 3.90 23.72 -23.86
C THR A 50 3.65 22.32 -23.28
N ILE A 51 2.40 21.83 -23.28
CA ILE A 51 2.01 20.51 -22.76
C ILE A 51 2.77 19.41 -23.51
N ILE A 52 2.81 19.49 -24.85
CA ILE A 52 3.46 18.51 -25.73
C ILE A 52 4.96 18.38 -25.43
N ARG A 53 5.62 19.46 -25.01
CA ARG A 53 7.06 19.45 -24.72
C ARG A 53 7.40 18.58 -23.50
N HIS A 54 6.50 18.53 -22.52
CA HIS A 54 6.78 17.94 -21.21
C HIS A 54 6.02 16.63 -20.94
N MET A 55 4.90 16.37 -21.63
CA MET A 55 4.08 15.15 -21.51
C MET A 55 4.07 14.32 -22.79
N LYS A 56 5.25 13.97 -23.31
CA LYS A 56 5.41 13.37 -24.65
C LYS A 56 4.69 12.03 -24.83
N GLU A 57 4.48 11.25 -23.77
CA GLU A 57 3.84 9.93 -23.85
C GLU A 57 2.31 9.97 -23.71
N PHE A 58 1.71 11.13 -23.41
CA PHE A 58 0.28 11.25 -23.14
C PHE A 58 -0.51 11.77 -24.34
N THR A 59 -1.85 11.68 -24.27
CA THR A 59 -2.77 12.17 -25.30
C THR A 59 -2.54 13.65 -25.59
N LEU A 60 -2.75 14.07 -26.83
CA LEU A 60 -2.66 15.48 -27.21
C LEU A 60 -3.77 16.28 -26.53
N HIS A 61 -3.38 17.35 -25.83
CA HIS A 61 -4.25 18.42 -25.33
C HIS A 61 -3.90 19.72 -26.06
N ASP A 62 -3.93 19.68 -27.39
CA ASP A 62 -3.63 20.82 -28.27
C ASP A 62 -4.89 21.63 -28.60
N GLU A 63 -4.80 22.61 -29.49
CA GLU A 63 -5.95 23.42 -29.89
C GLU A 63 -7.12 22.61 -30.45
N THR A 64 -6.88 21.42 -31.01
CA THR A 64 -7.94 20.61 -31.62
C THR A 64 -8.94 20.11 -30.59
N HIS A 65 -8.47 19.81 -29.38
CA HIS A 65 -9.29 19.41 -28.23
C HIS A 65 -10.34 20.48 -27.88
N SER A 66 -9.92 21.73 -27.65
CA SER A 66 -10.86 22.81 -27.30
C SER A 66 -11.90 23.04 -28.40
N PHE A 67 -11.52 22.98 -29.68
CA PHE A 67 -12.48 23.14 -30.78
C PHE A 67 -13.43 21.96 -30.93
N HIS A 68 -12.99 20.74 -30.65
CA HIS A 68 -13.87 19.56 -30.63
C HIS A 68 -14.85 19.60 -29.46
N MET A 69 -14.41 20.03 -28.27
CA MET A 69 -15.34 20.25 -27.15
C MET A 69 -16.43 21.25 -27.52
N LEU A 70 -16.09 22.38 -28.16
CA LEU A 70 -17.09 23.32 -28.66
C LEU A 70 -18.08 22.64 -29.62
N PHE A 71 -17.58 21.81 -30.55
CA PHE A 71 -18.44 21.04 -31.45
C PHE A 71 -19.35 20.04 -30.71
N ILE A 72 -18.85 19.37 -29.66
CA ILE A 72 -19.65 18.46 -28.84
C ILE A 72 -20.75 19.23 -28.10
N ILE A 73 -20.42 20.35 -27.47
CA ILE A 73 -21.40 21.21 -26.80
C ILE A 73 -22.48 21.68 -27.79
N GLU A 74 -22.09 22.08 -29.00
CA GLU A 74 -23.02 22.45 -30.08
C GLU A 74 -23.96 21.31 -30.50
N LYS A 75 -23.55 20.05 -30.35
CA LYS A 75 -24.40 18.87 -30.59
C LYS A 75 -25.32 18.54 -29.42
N LEU A 76 -24.90 18.85 -28.20
CA LEU A 76 -25.68 18.60 -26.98
C LEU A 76 -26.79 19.64 -26.78
N ILE A 77 -26.56 20.90 -27.15
CA ILE A 77 -27.53 21.98 -26.99
C ILE A 77 -28.51 21.99 -28.19
N PRO A 78 -29.84 21.87 -27.96
CA PRO A 78 -30.81 22.06 -29.03
C PRO A 78 -30.78 23.48 -29.60
N ASN A 79 -30.95 23.63 -30.92
CA ASN A 79 -30.98 24.96 -31.57
C ASN A 79 -31.99 25.94 -30.93
N SER A 80 -33.12 25.43 -30.44
CA SER A 80 -34.13 26.23 -29.74
C SER A 80 -33.63 26.81 -28.40
N THR A 81 -32.76 26.09 -27.70
CA THR A 81 -32.12 26.54 -26.47
C THR A 81 -30.98 27.50 -26.80
N LEU A 82 -30.12 27.16 -27.78
CA LEU A 82 -28.97 27.95 -28.17
C LEU A 82 -29.33 29.41 -28.49
N ILE A 83 -30.42 29.63 -29.22
CA ILE A 83 -30.92 30.97 -29.57
C ILE A 83 -31.38 31.76 -28.32
N LYS A 84 -31.84 31.08 -27.26
CA LYS A 84 -32.35 31.68 -26.01
C LYS A 84 -31.26 31.92 -24.95
N LEU A 85 -30.06 31.35 -25.12
CA LEU A 85 -28.94 31.58 -24.20
C LEU A 85 -28.52 33.04 -24.18
N SER A 86 -28.19 33.58 -23.02
CA SER A 86 -27.73 34.96 -22.90
C SER A 86 -26.30 35.13 -23.44
N VAL A 87 -25.86 36.37 -23.63
CA VAL A 87 -24.45 36.66 -23.97
C VAL A 87 -23.49 36.09 -22.93
N PRO A 88 -23.67 36.31 -21.60
CA PRO A 88 -22.77 35.73 -20.61
C PRO A 88 -22.81 34.19 -20.56
N ASP A 89 -23.94 33.54 -20.86
CA ASP A 89 -23.99 32.06 -20.97
C ASP A 89 -23.02 31.56 -22.06
N ILE A 90 -23.16 32.09 -23.29
CA ILE A 90 -22.35 31.65 -24.43
C ILE A 90 -20.88 32.04 -24.22
N MET A 91 -20.63 33.23 -23.66
CA MET A 91 -19.28 33.67 -23.31
C MET A 91 -18.63 32.69 -22.34
N LEU A 92 -19.25 32.38 -21.20
CA LEU A 92 -18.65 31.49 -20.20
C LEU A 92 -18.47 30.05 -20.71
N ILE A 93 -19.37 29.53 -21.55
CA ILE A 93 -19.18 28.22 -22.20
C ILE A 93 -17.88 28.20 -23.01
N ILE A 94 -17.66 29.21 -23.84
CA ILE A 94 -16.46 29.27 -24.69
C ILE A 94 -15.21 29.44 -23.81
N LEU A 95 -15.26 30.38 -22.86
CA LEU A 95 -14.12 30.65 -21.98
C LEU A 95 -13.74 29.44 -21.12
N SER A 96 -14.71 28.70 -20.59
CA SER A 96 -14.43 27.52 -19.76
C SER A 96 -13.77 26.41 -20.57
N VAL A 97 -14.21 26.19 -21.81
CA VAL A 97 -13.57 25.21 -22.71
C VAL A 97 -12.10 25.55 -22.95
N PHE A 98 -11.74 26.82 -23.14
CA PHE A 98 -10.35 27.20 -23.34
C PHE A 98 -9.52 27.25 -22.04
N LEU A 99 -10.11 27.42 -20.86
CA LEU A 99 -9.35 27.63 -19.62
C LEU A 99 -9.37 26.45 -18.64
N HIS A 100 -10.26 25.47 -18.78
CA HIS A 100 -10.35 24.36 -17.81
C HIS A 100 -9.03 23.58 -17.65
N ASP A 101 -8.37 23.31 -18.79
CA ASP A 101 -7.13 22.53 -18.86
C ASP A 101 -5.85 23.38 -18.77
N ILE A 102 -5.96 24.71 -18.57
CA ILE A 102 -4.77 25.59 -18.62
C ILE A 102 -3.75 25.27 -17.52
N GLY A 103 -4.22 24.70 -16.40
CA GLY A 103 -3.36 24.19 -15.33
C GLY A 103 -2.44 23.06 -15.76
N MET A 104 -2.67 22.41 -16.90
CA MET A 104 -1.77 21.40 -17.46
C MET A 104 -0.43 21.99 -17.98
N CYS A 105 -0.29 23.32 -18.01
CA CYS A 105 0.88 24.05 -18.52
C CYS A 105 1.70 24.72 -17.40
N PRO A 106 2.37 23.96 -16.49
CA PRO A 106 3.25 24.58 -15.50
C PRO A 106 4.42 25.32 -16.17
N GLU A 107 4.97 26.32 -15.48
CA GLU A 107 6.14 27.03 -15.97
C GLU A 107 7.37 26.12 -16.06
N GLU A 108 8.24 26.38 -17.04
CA GLU A 108 9.43 25.54 -17.29
C GLU A 108 10.38 25.51 -16.08
N SER A 109 10.50 26.63 -15.36
CA SER A 109 11.27 26.74 -14.11
C SER A 109 10.79 25.75 -13.03
N ILE A 110 9.48 25.58 -12.88
CA ILE A 110 8.86 24.68 -11.90
C ILE A 110 9.14 23.22 -12.29
N LEU A 111 8.98 22.88 -13.57
CA LEU A 111 9.24 21.53 -14.07
C LEU A 111 10.70 21.11 -13.89
N LEU A 112 11.65 22.00 -14.19
CA LEU A 112 13.09 21.75 -14.01
C LEU A 112 13.42 21.51 -12.54
N THR A 113 12.68 22.13 -11.63
CA THR A 113 12.84 21.92 -10.20
C THR A 113 12.27 20.58 -9.74
N TRP A 114 11.08 20.19 -10.20
CA TRP A 114 10.53 18.87 -9.90
C TRP A 114 11.43 17.74 -10.42
N LYS A 115 12.14 17.97 -11.55
CA LYS A 115 13.17 17.07 -12.08
C LYS A 115 14.52 17.14 -11.36
N ASN A 116 14.64 17.99 -10.34
CA ASN A 116 15.87 18.22 -9.59
C ASN A 116 17.06 18.68 -10.48
N GLN A 117 16.76 19.40 -11.56
CA GLN A 117 17.75 19.88 -12.55
C GLN A 117 18.23 21.31 -12.28
N ILE A 118 17.52 22.05 -11.43
CA ILE A 118 17.89 23.39 -10.97
C ILE A 118 17.72 23.42 -9.45
N ASN A 119 18.61 24.14 -8.75
CA ASN A 119 18.52 24.29 -7.29
C ASN A 119 17.31 25.14 -6.88
N GLU A 120 16.69 24.81 -5.75
CA GLU A 120 15.55 25.58 -5.17
C GLU A 120 15.85 27.08 -5.02
N LYS A 121 17.12 27.45 -4.81
CA LYS A 121 17.58 28.85 -4.69
C LYS A 121 17.72 29.61 -6.01
N GLU A 122 17.90 28.90 -7.12
CA GLU A 122 18.07 29.49 -8.47
C GLU A 122 16.72 29.71 -9.17
N ALA A 123 15.66 29.18 -8.60
CA ALA A 123 14.37 29.08 -9.24
C ALA A 123 13.39 30.09 -8.64
N GLN A 124 12.81 30.93 -9.50
CA GLN A 124 11.88 32.02 -9.11
C GLN A 124 10.44 31.52 -8.87
N TYR A 125 10.25 30.42 -8.12
CA TYR A 125 8.91 29.87 -7.84
C TYR A 125 8.65 29.73 -6.32
N SER A 126 7.41 29.45 -5.93
CA SER A 126 7.02 29.31 -4.51
C SER A 126 7.63 28.07 -3.85
N VAL A 127 8.38 28.27 -2.76
CA VAL A 127 8.93 27.19 -1.90
C VAL A 127 7.86 26.15 -1.53
N GLU A 128 6.62 26.60 -1.36
CA GLU A 128 5.49 25.74 -1.02
C GLU A 128 5.15 24.71 -2.11
N GLU A 129 5.29 25.07 -3.39
CA GLU A 129 4.92 24.21 -4.53
C GLU A 129 5.96 23.09 -4.74
N ALA A 130 7.24 23.36 -4.53
CA ALA A 130 8.27 22.31 -4.50
C ALA A 130 8.08 21.38 -3.30
N ALA A 131 7.76 21.92 -2.12
CA ALA A 131 7.47 21.11 -0.94
C ALA A 131 6.22 20.23 -1.13
N GLN A 132 5.20 20.71 -1.84
CA GLN A 132 4.02 19.91 -2.21
C GLN A 132 4.39 18.77 -3.16
N PHE A 133 5.13 19.04 -4.24
CA PHE A 133 5.56 17.99 -5.16
C PHE A 133 6.48 16.97 -4.48
N LYS A 134 7.43 17.41 -3.65
CA LYS A 134 8.32 16.50 -2.91
C LYS A 134 7.53 15.54 -2.02
N ARG A 135 6.52 16.04 -1.31
CA ARG A 135 5.60 15.21 -0.51
C ARG A 135 4.81 14.24 -1.38
N TYR A 136 4.25 14.72 -2.50
CA TYR A 136 3.53 13.87 -3.46
C TYR A 136 4.41 12.77 -4.04
N ARG A 137 5.66 13.07 -4.39
CA ARG A 137 6.62 12.10 -4.94
C ARG A 137 6.87 10.94 -3.97
N LEU A 138 6.93 11.20 -2.66
CA LEU A 138 7.18 10.18 -1.63
C LEU A 138 6.05 9.15 -1.51
N THR A 139 4.88 9.40 -2.10
CA THR A 139 3.76 8.45 -2.06
C THR A 139 3.88 7.32 -3.08
N PHE A 140 4.81 7.42 -4.05
CA PHE A 140 5.05 6.43 -5.11
C PHE A 140 6.17 5.46 -4.72
N THR A 141 6.02 4.74 -3.60
CA THR A 141 7.12 3.97 -3.00
C THR A 141 7.70 2.89 -3.91
N GLN A 142 6.86 2.18 -4.67
CA GLN A 142 7.30 1.12 -5.58
C GLN A 142 8.10 1.70 -6.75
N GLU A 143 7.60 2.78 -7.35
CA GLU A 143 8.28 3.46 -8.45
C GLU A 143 9.60 4.08 -7.98
N LEU A 144 9.67 4.61 -6.75
CA LEU A 144 10.91 5.12 -6.15
C LEU A 144 11.95 4.02 -5.90
N GLU A 145 11.51 2.84 -5.44
CA GLU A 145 12.37 1.67 -5.32
C GLU A 145 12.89 1.23 -6.69
N GLU A 146 12.00 1.13 -7.71
CA GLU A 146 12.39 0.81 -9.08
C GLU A 146 13.36 1.84 -9.68
N ILE A 147 13.14 3.14 -9.45
CA ILE A 147 14.03 4.22 -9.88
C ILE A 147 15.42 4.00 -9.26
N SER A 148 15.47 3.75 -7.96
CA SER A 148 16.72 3.51 -7.23
C SER A 148 17.46 2.28 -7.77
N GLN A 149 16.75 1.17 -8.00
CA GLN A 149 17.30 -0.04 -8.62
C GLN A 149 17.79 0.21 -10.04
N CYS A 150 17.04 0.95 -10.86
CA CYS A 150 17.42 1.31 -12.22
C CYS A 150 18.72 2.13 -12.24
N HIS A 151 18.90 3.03 -11.28
CA HIS A 151 20.16 3.78 -11.13
C HIS A 151 21.33 2.87 -10.77
N ILE A 152 21.14 1.92 -9.85
CA ILE A 152 22.17 0.94 -9.45
C ILE A 152 22.53 0.02 -10.63
N MET A 153 21.53 -0.43 -11.40
CA MET A 153 21.71 -1.36 -12.52
C MET A 153 22.15 -0.68 -13.83
N GLY A 154 22.24 0.65 -13.87
CA GLY A 154 22.72 1.40 -15.05
C GLY A 154 21.68 1.60 -16.15
N PHE A 155 20.39 1.68 -15.82
CA PHE A 155 19.28 1.94 -16.76
C PHE A 155 18.67 3.35 -16.56
N PRO A 156 19.39 4.45 -16.88
CA PRO A 156 18.93 5.81 -16.60
C PRO A 156 17.68 6.20 -17.40
N GLU A 157 17.47 5.62 -18.59
CA GLU A 157 16.27 5.87 -19.40
C GLU A 157 14.99 5.39 -18.72
N LYS A 158 15.01 4.21 -18.09
CA LYS A 158 13.83 3.66 -17.39
C LYS A 158 13.52 4.48 -16.14
N ALA A 159 14.54 4.89 -15.40
CA ALA A 159 14.38 5.79 -14.26
C ALA A 159 13.75 7.14 -14.67
N CYS A 160 14.22 7.74 -15.77
CA CYS A 160 13.67 9.00 -16.28
C CYS A 160 12.18 8.88 -16.67
N LEU A 161 11.77 7.77 -17.26
CA LEU A 161 10.37 7.53 -17.63
C LEU A 161 9.47 7.41 -16.39
N LEU A 162 9.93 6.76 -15.33
CA LEU A 162 9.21 6.66 -14.07
C LEU A 162 9.08 8.03 -13.38
N GLU A 163 10.13 8.85 -13.41
CA GLU A 163 10.07 10.23 -12.91
C GLU A 163 9.10 11.10 -13.72
N ASP A 164 9.16 11.02 -15.05
CA ASP A 164 8.25 11.76 -15.94
C ASP A 164 6.78 11.33 -15.72
N TYR A 165 6.55 10.05 -15.40
CA TYR A 165 5.24 9.54 -15.02
C TYR A 165 4.74 10.17 -13.72
N ILE A 166 5.55 10.21 -12.65
CA ILE A 166 5.18 10.81 -11.36
C ILE A 166 4.84 12.29 -11.53
N ILE A 167 5.68 13.03 -12.26
CA ILE A 167 5.47 14.46 -12.55
C ILE A 167 4.17 14.67 -13.32
N THR A 168 3.94 13.89 -14.38
CA THR A 168 2.74 14.04 -15.20
C THR A 168 1.48 13.75 -14.38
N ASN A 169 1.51 12.73 -13.53
CA ASN A 169 0.39 12.40 -12.66
C ASN A 169 0.12 13.51 -11.63
N TYR A 170 1.17 14.14 -11.09
CA TYR A 170 1.02 15.31 -10.21
C TYR A 170 0.34 16.49 -10.92
N ILE A 171 0.77 16.77 -12.16
CA ILE A 171 0.19 17.85 -12.96
C ILE A 171 -1.30 17.56 -13.17
N ARG A 172 -1.66 16.34 -13.62
CA ARG A 172 -3.05 15.93 -13.83
C ARG A 172 -3.89 15.94 -12.56
N THR A 173 -3.34 15.57 -11.41
CA THR A 173 -4.15 15.58 -10.18
C THR A 173 -4.44 17.01 -9.70
N THR A 174 -3.52 17.94 -9.96
CA THR A 174 -3.58 19.32 -9.43
C THR A 174 -3.97 20.39 -10.48
N HIS A 175 -4.22 20.00 -11.74
CA HIS A 175 -4.42 20.97 -12.82
C HIS A 175 -5.68 21.83 -12.62
N ALA A 176 -6.77 21.29 -12.11
CA ALA A 176 -7.99 22.08 -11.85
C ALA A 176 -7.74 23.20 -10.83
N ASP A 177 -7.02 22.91 -9.73
CA ASP A 177 -6.59 23.92 -8.75
C ASP A 177 -5.64 24.95 -9.37
N ARG A 178 -4.68 24.49 -10.17
CA ARG A 178 -3.74 25.38 -10.85
C ARG A 178 -4.44 26.25 -11.89
N ALA A 179 -5.42 25.71 -12.63
CA ALA A 179 -6.25 26.48 -13.56
C ALA A 179 -7.00 27.59 -12.83
N ARG A 180 -7.62 27.30 -11.69
CA ARG A 180 -8.25 28.33 -10.82
C ARG A 180 -7.25 29.42 -10.41
N LYS A 181 -6.05 29.06 -9.97
CA LYS A 181 -5.00 30.03 -9.59
C LYS A 181 -4.54 30.88 -10.79
N MET A 182 -4.34 30.26 -11.95
CA MET A 182 -3.94 30.97 -13.18
C MET A 182 -5.02 31.93 -13.65
N ILE A 183 -6.29 31.51 -13.63
CA ILE A 183 -7.43 32.39 -13.95
C ILE A 183 -7.46 33.59 -13.00
N ALA A 184 -7.23 33.38 -11.70
CA ALA A 184 -7.15 34.46 -10.71
C ALA A 184 -5.95 35.39 -10.95
N CYS A 185 -4.78 34.88 -11.30
CA CYS A 185 -3.58 35.71 -11.54
C CYS A 185 -3.66 36.49 -12.87
N ASP A 186 -4.05 35.83 -13.96
CA ASP A 186 -3.92 36.37 -15.32
C ASP A 186 -5.18 37.14 -15.77
N TRP A 187 -6.34 36.79 -15.23
CA TRP A 187 -7.65 37.23 -15.70
C TRP A 187 -8.54 37.87 -14.62
N ALA A 188 -8.03 38.11 -13.41
CA ALA A 188 -8.77 38.87 -12.39
C ALA A 188 -9.21 40.23 -12.91
N GLY A 189 -10.49 40.57 -12.73
CA GLY A 189 -11.04 41.84 -13.16
C GLY A 189 -11.21 42.01 -14.67
N ARG A 190 -10.90 40.98 -15.48
CA ARG A 190 -10.95 41.02 -16.95
C ARG A 190 -12.10 40.23 -17.55
N ILE A 191 -12.58 39.17 -16.89
CA ILE A 191 -13.74 38.40 -17.36
C ILE A 191 -15.02 39.11 -16.91
N LYS A 192 -15.37 40.18 -17.61
CA LYS A 192 -16.51 41.03 -17.27
C LYS A 192 -17.59 40.99 -18.33
N PHE A 193 -18.84 41.02 -17.88
CA PHE A 193 -19.99 41.39 -18.68
C PHE A 193 -20.63 42.63 -18.06
N LEU A 194 -20.59 43.76 -18.76
CA LEU A 194 -20.92 45.07 -18.19
C LEU A 194 -20.09 45.32 -16.91
N ASP A 195 -20.75 45.63 -15.79
CA ASP A 195 -20.10 45.87 -14.49
C ASP A 195 -19.92 44.57 -13.67
N ALA A 196 -20.45 43.42 -14.13
CA ALA A 196 -20.38 42.16 -13.43
C ALA A 196 -19.07 41.41 -13.74
N ASP A 197 -18.24 41.21 -12.72
CA ASP A 197 -17.06 40.34 -12.80
C ASP A 197 -17.48 38.88 -12.61
N LEU A 198 -17.13 38.06 -13.60
CA LEU A 198 -17.44 36.63 -13.69
C LEU A 198 -16.18 35.75 -13.59
N THR A 199 -15.02 36.33 -13.26
CA THR A 199 -13.76 35.57 -13.15
C THR A 199 -13.86 34.46 -12.10
N ASN A 200 -14.50 34.72 -10.96
CA ASN A 200 -14.66 33.72 -9.90
C ASN A 200 -15.53 32.55 -10.36
N GLU A 201 -16.68 32.84 -10.99
CA GLU A 201 -17.61 31.80 -11.46
C GLU A 201 -17.00 30.97 -12.58
N LEU A 202 -16.24 31.60 -13.49
CA LEU A 202 -15.48 30.88 -14.50
C LEU A 202 -14.46 29.93 -13.87
N ALA A 203 -13.76 30.39 -12.83
CA ALA A 203 -12.78 29.56 -12.12
C ALA A 203 -13.44 28.38 -11.39
N ASP A 204 -14.65 28.56 -10.83
CA ASP A 204 -15.40 27.48 -10.19
C ASP A 204 -15.99 26.48 -11.21
N ILE A 205 -16.47 26.95 -12.35
CA ILE A 205 -16.88 26.09 -13.47
C ILE A 205 -15.69 25.25 -13.94
N CYS A 206 -14.54 25.88 -14.20
CA CYS A 206 -13.32 25.18 -14.59
C CYS A 206 -12.87 24.21 -13.50
N PHE A 207 -12.88 24.59 -12.23
CA PHE A 207 -12.46 23.69 -11.15
C PHE A 207 -13.37 22.45 -11.04
N SER A 208 -14.68 22.64 -11.25
CA SER A 208 -15.67 21.58 -11.07
C SER A 208 -15.46 20.35 -11.95
N HIS A 209 -14.70 20.42 -13.05
CA HIS A 209 -14.56 19.28 -13.96
C HIS A 209 -13.75 18.10 -13.39
N ASN A 210 -12.90 18.37 -12.39
CA ASN A 210 -12.14 17.33 -11.68
C ASN A 210 -12.80 16.92 -10.34
N GLU A 211 -13.96 17.48 -10.02
CA GLU A 211 -14.70 17.23 -8.78
C GLU A 211 -15.85 16.24 -8.98
N SER A 212 -16.42 15.74 -7.88
CA SER A 212 -17.68 14.99 -7.92
C SER A 212 -18.81 15.86 -8.49
N TYR A 213 -19.75 15.26 -9.23
CA TYR A 213 -20.95 15.97 -9.74
C TYR A 213 -21.74 16.67 -8.62
N LYS A 214 -21.61 16.20 -7.37
CA LYS A 214 -22.24 16.81 -6.19
C LYS A 214 -21.77 18.24 -5.95
N PHE A 215 -20.54 18.59 -6.35
CA PHE A 215 -20.03 19.95 -6.23
C PHE A 215 -20.91 20.97 -6.98
N LEU A 216 -21.56 20.55 -8.08
CA LEU A 216 -22.40 21.44 -8.89
C LEU A 216 -23.67 21.89 -8.15
N PHE A 217 -24.10 21.18 -7.09
CA PHE A 217 -25.19 21.64 -6.23
C PHE A 217 -24.80 22.84 -5.34
N ASN A 218 -23.49 23.09 -5.18
CA ASN A 218 -22.98 24.24 -4.42
C ASN A 218 -22.85 25.50 -5.29
N LEU A 219 -22.96 25.39 -6.62
CA LEU A 219 -22.88 26.52 -7.53
C LEU A 219 -24.19 27.31 -7.55
N ASP A 220 -24.09 28.64 -7.61
CA ASP A 220 -25.24 29.51 -7.79
C ASP A 220 -25.97 29.17 -9.10
N THR A 221 -27.24 28.79 -9.00
CA THR A 221 -28.00 28.35 -10.18
C THR A 221 -28.21 29.46 -11.19
N LEU A 222 -28.60 30.67 -10.78
CA LEU A 222 -28.69 31.84 -11.65
C LEU A 222 -27.98 33.04 -11.01
N LYS A 223 -26.92 33.53 -11.66
CA LYS A 223 -26.22 34.75 -11.27
C LYS A 223 -26.69 35.93 -12.14
N PRO A 224 -27.12 37.07 -11.56
CA PRO A 224 -27.46 38.26 -12.31
C PRO A 224 -26.19 38.97 -12.81
N CYS A 225 -26.14 39.28 -14.11
CA CYS A 225 -24.99 39.95 -14.76
C CYS A 225 -25.36 41.30 -15.38
N GLY A 226 -26.63 41.73 -15.26
CA GLY A 226 -27.15 42.96 -15.81
C GLY A 226 -28.66 43.04 -15.61
N THR A 227 -29.30 44.10 -16.12
CA THR A 227 -30.78 44.21 -16.09
C THR A 227 -31.40 43.06 -16.87
N ASP A 228 -32.19 42.22 -16.19
CA ASP A 228 -32.87 41.03 -16.73
C ASP A 228 -31.97 40.04 -17.48
N THR A 229 -30.66 40.03 -17.16
CA THR A 229 -29.68 39.16 -17.79
C THR A 229 -29.04 38.27 -16.72
N PHE A 230 -29.19 36.95 -16.90
CA PHE A 230 -28.72 35.93 -15.97
C PHE A 230 -27.85 34.91 -16.67
N VAL A 231 -26.93 34.31 -15.91
CA VAL A 231 -26.10 33.19 -16.34
C VAL A 231 -26.36 31.97 -15.45
N CYS A 232 -26.44 30.78 -16.05
CA CYS A 232 -26.67 29.54 -15.32
C CYS A 232 -25.37 28.73 -15.14
N LEU A 233 -24.76 28.78 -13.96
CA LEU A 233 -23.46 28.17 -13.72
C LEU A 233 -23.49 26.64 -13.77
N PRO A 234 -24.45 25.94 -13.12
CA PRO A 234 -24.50 24.47 -13.18
C PRO A 234 -24.73 23.97 -14.61
N PHE A 235 -25.50 24.69 -15.44
CA PHE A 235 -25.71 24.32 -16.84
C PHE A 235 -24.40 24.34 -17.63
N ILE A 236 -23.58 25.38 -17.45
CA ILE A 236 -22.28 25.50 -18.12
C ILE A 236 -21.31 24.43 -17.63
N ALA A 237 -21.26 24.19 -16.32
CA ALA A 237 -20.42 23.16 -15.73
C ALA A 237 -20.77 21.75 -16.23
N VAL A 238 -22.06 21.41 -16.33
CA VAL A 238 -22.52 20.13 -16.91
C VAL A 238 -22.07 19.99 -18.37
N LEU A 239 -22.22 21.04 -19.19
CA LEU A 239 -21.80 21.00 -20.59
C LEU A 239 -20.28 20.83 -20.74
N LEU A 240 -19.49 21.55 -19.92
CA LEU A 240 -18.04 21.41 -19.91
C LEU A 240 -17.63 19.98 -19.56
N ARG A 241 -18.17 19.43 -18.48
CA ARG A 241 -17.85 18.07 -17.98
C ARG A 241 -18.20 17.00 -18.99
N ILE A 242 -19.41 17.06 -19.57
CA ILE A 242 -19.84 16.10 -20.58
C ILE A 242 -18.99 16.24 -21.85
N ALA A 243 -18.67 17.47 -22.29
CA ALA A 243 -17.88 17.67 -23.49
C ALA A 243 -16.44 17.19 -23.32
N ASP A 244 -15.84 17.39 -22.14
CA ASP A 244 -14.48 16.94 -21.86
C ASP A 244 -14.40 15.42 -21.86
N ILE A 245 -15.30 14.74 -21.12
CA ILE A 245 -15.34 13.28 -21.10
C ILE A 245 -15.77 12.70 -22.44
N MET A 246 -16.62 13.37 -23.24
CA MET A 246 -17.03 12.87 -24.55
C MET A 246 -15.99 13.08 -25.65
N ASP A 247 -15.01 13.97 -25.46
CA ASP A 247 -13.96 14.26 -26.45
C ASP A 247 -12.91 13.13 -26.52
N PHE A 248 -13.40 11.94 -26.87
CA PHE A 248 -12.72 10.68 -27.06
C PHE A 248 -12.55 10.46 -28.57
N ASP A 249 -11.50 11.07 -29.14
CA ASP A 249 -11.23 11.05 -30.59
C ASP A 249 -9.86 10.39 -30.88
N PRO A 250 -9.74 9.51 -31.90
CA PRO A 250 -8.46 8.98 -32.40
C PRO A 250 -7.41 10.06 -32.71
N LYS A 251 -7.84 11.28 -33.03
CA LYS A 251 -6.98 12.43 -33.31
C LYS A 251 -6.23 12.94 -32.08
N ARG A 252 -6.68 12.63 -30.85
CA ARG A 252 -5.86 12.84 -29.64
C ARG A 252 -4.63 11.93 -29.60
N THR A 253 -4.61 10.87 -30.41
CA THR A 253 -3.56 9.85 -30.45
C THR A 253 -3.15 9.51 -31.90
N PRO A 254 -2.62 10.46 -32.69
CA PRO A 254 -2.34 10.24 -34.10
C PRO A 254 -1.31 9.11 -34.29
N GLN A 255 -1.59 8.16 -35.18
CA GLN A 255 -0.70 7.02 -35.44
C GLN A 255 0.73 7.45 -35.76
N VAL A 256 0.88 8.51 -36.57
CA VAL A 256 2.19 9.07 -36.95
C VAL A 256 2.98 9.52 -35.71
N LEU A 257 2.32 10.14 -34.72
CA LEU A 257 2.97 10.53 -33.48
C LEU A 257 3.27 9.32 -32.60
N PHE A 258 2.37 8.34 -32.51
CA PHE A 258 2.60 7.11 -31.77
C PHE A 258 3.86 6.36 -32.27
N ASP A 259 4.00 6.23 -33.59
CA ASP A 259 5.12 5.55 -34.24
C ASP A 259 6.46 6.31 -34.06
N HIS A 260 6.40 7.65 -33.95
CA HIS A 260 7.59 8.50 -33.79
C HIS A 260 7.96 8.84 -32.34
N LEU A 261 7.00 8.84 -31.41
CA LEU A 261 7.21 9.15 -29.99
C LEU A 261 7.73 7.93 -29.21
N ALA A 262 7.72 6.74 -29.80
CA ALA A 262 8.20 5.48 -29.21
C ALA A 262 7.69 5.29 -27.77
N VAL A 263 6.38 5.49 -27.55
CA VAL A 263 5.72 5.41 -26.24
C VAL A 263 6.09 4.09 -25.53
N LYS A 264 6.75 4.16 -24.38
CA LYS A 264 7.23 2.97 -23.65
C LYS A 264 6.37 2.66 -22.43
N ASN A 265 5.71 3.64 -21.83
CA ASN A 265 4.85 3.43 -20.65
C ASN A 265 3.61 2.56 -21.00
N PRO A 266 3.37 1.44 -20.28
CA PRO A 266 2.24 0.54 -20.53
C PRO A 266 0.85 1.19 -20.41
N VAL A 267 0.67 2.11 -19.46
CA VAL A 267 -0.60 2.82 -19.23
C VAL A 267 -0.89 3.74 -20.41
N SER A 268 0.11 4.52 -20.80
CA SER A 268 0.03 5.38 -21.99
C SER A 268 -0.24 4.57 -23.25
N LEU A 269 0.48 3.46 -23.47
CA LEU A 269 0.24 2.55 -24.59
C LEU A 269 -1.21 2.04 -24.64
N GLN A 270 -1.79 1.72 -23.49
CA GLN A 270 -3.17 1.27 -23.40
C GLN A 270 -4.14 2.39 -23.75
N GLU A 271 -3.97 3.60 -23.21
CA GLU A 271 -4.81 4.76 -23.57
C GLU A 271 -4.72 5.07 -25.07
N TRP A 272 -3.52 5.11 -25.64
CA TRP A 272 -3.33 5.37 -27.07
C TRP A 272 -4.05 4.36 -27.96
N ARG A 273 -3.95 3.06 -27.63
CA ARG A 273 -4.66 2.00 -28.37
C ARG A 273 -6.18 2.09 -28.23
N LYS A 274 -6.71 2.56 -27.09
CA LYS A 274 -8.15 2.80 -26.92
C LYS A 274 -8.64 3.88 -27.87
N HIS A 275 -8.01 5.05 -27.86
CA HIS A 275 -8.38 6.19 -28.71
C HIS A 275 -8.30 5.83 -30.20
N GLN A 276 -7.24 5.15 -30.63
CA GLN A 276 -7.08 4.73 -32.03
C GLN A 276 -8.13 3.73 -32.53
N SER A 277 -8.74 2.95 -31.64
CA SER A 277 -9.68 1.89 -32.01
C SER A 277 -11.11 2.40 -32.29
N ILE A 278 -11.39 3.68 -32.00
CA ILE A 278 -12.71 4.29 -32.21
C ILE A 278 -12.82 4.72 -33.68
N ASN A 279 -13.93 4.40 -34.31
CA ASN A 279 -14.20 4.80 -35.69
C ASN A 279 -15.10 6.03 -35.78
N ALA A 280 -16.15 6.09 -34.96
CA ALA A 280 -17.12 7.18 -34.92
C ALA A 280 -18.06 7.09 -33.69
N TRP A 281 -18.67 8.22 -33.33
CA TRP A 281 -19.81 8.29 -32.43
C TRP A 281 -20.95 9.12 -33.04
N THR A 282 -22.19 8.88 -32.60
CA THR A 282 -23.36 9.68 -33.01
C THR A 282 -24.43 9.71 -31.93
N ILE A 283 -25.21 10.79 -31.87
CA ILE A 283 -26.37 10.91 -30.97
C ILE A 283 -27.63 10.65 -31.79
N GLN A 284 -28.42 9.66 -31.39
CA GLN A 284 -29.72 9.34 -31.99
C GLN A 284 -30.80 9.28 -30.90
N GLY A 285 -31.70 10.27 -30.88
CA GLY A 285 -32.74 10.35 -29.86
C GLY A 285 -32.13 10.50 -28.47
N ASN A 286 -32.42 9.55 -27.57
CA ASN A 286 -31.89 9.52 -26.21
C ASN A 286 -30.63 8.61 -26.05
N THR A 287 -30.01 8.20 -27.15
CA THR A 287 -28.92 7.23 -27.13
C THR A 287 -27.68 7.77 -27.84
N LEU A 288 -26.54 7.70 -27.17
CA LEU A 288 -25.22 7.94 -27.72
C LEU A 288 -24.63 6.60 -28.19
N ILE A 289 -24.26 6.50 -29.46
CA ILE A 289 -23.77 5.23 -30.05
C ILE A 289 -22.29 5.37 -30.32
N TYR A 290 -21.47 4.47 -29.77
CA TYR A 290 -20.04 4.37 -30.09
C TYR A 290 -19.77 3.19 -31.03
N THR A 291 -18.89 3.42 -32.01
CA THR A 291 -18.42 2.39 -32.95
C THR A 291 -16.91 2.26 -32.83
N ALA A 292 -16.43 1.03 -32.60
CA ALA A 292 -15.01 0.75 -32.46
C ALA A 292 -14.70 -0.68 -32.90
N GLN A 293 -13.59 -0.85 -33.60
CA GLN A 293 -13.06 -2.14 -34.01
C GLN A 293 -11.77 -2.43 -33.24
N CYS A 294 -11.82 -3.44 -32.38
CA CYS A 294 -10.77 -3.71 -31.41
C CYS A 294 -9.91 -4.90 -31.86
N GLU A 295 -8.58 -4.74 -31.76
CA GLU A 295 -7.61 -5.82 -32.01
C GLU A 295 -7.49 -6.80 -30.83
N HIS A 296 -7.80 -6.35 -29.61
CA HIS A 296 -7.59 -7.11 -28.39
C HIS A 296 -8.76 -6.95 -27.40
N PRO A 297 -9.16 -8.00 -26.66
CA PRO A 297 -10.25 -7.94 -25.67
C PRO A 297 -10.08 -6.85 -24.60
N ALA A 298 -8.84 -6.56 -24.20
CA ALA A 298 -8.56 -5.52 -23.21
C ALA A 298 -8.90 -4.10 -23.70
N ILE A 299 -8.76 -3.85 -25.01
CA ILE A 299 -9.13 -2.57 -25.62
C ILE A 299 -10.65 -2.45 -25.64
N GLU A 300 -11.36 -3.52 -26.05
CA GLU A 300 -12.82 -3.56 -26.02
C GLU A 300 -13.37 -3.37 -24.59
N ALA A 301 -12.77 -4.02 -23.59
CA ALA A 301 -13.15 -3.83 -22.19
C ALA A 301 -13.00 -2.36 -21.75
N ALA A 302 -11.86 -1.76 -22.06
CA ALA A 302 -11.57 -0.39 -21.64
C ALA A 302 -12.46 0.65 -22.34
N ILE A 303 -12.79 0.46 -23.63
CA ILE A 303 -13.76 1.32 -24.34
C ILE A 303 -15.16 1.18 -23.73
N LYS A 304 -15.57 -0.03 -23.33
CA LYS A 304 -16.87 -0.25 -22.69
C LYS A 304 -16.94 0.37 -21.29
N GLU A 305 -15.88 0.24 -20.50
CA GLU A 305 -15.76 0.91 -19.19
C GLU A 305 -15.80 2.43 -19.33
N PHE A 306 -15.12 2.97 -20.34
CA PHE A 306 -15.21 4.38 -20.68
C PHE A 306 -16.63 4.82 -21.06
N CYS A 307 -17.31 4.06 -21.94
CA CYS A 307 -18.71 4.32 -22.28
C CYS A 307 -19.62 4.34 -21.05
N TYR A 308 -19.34 3.51 -20.04
CA TYR A 308 -20.07 3.53 -18.77
C TYR A 308 -19.84 4.85 -18.00
N MET A 309 -18.60 5.34 -17.92
CA MET A 309 -18.30 6.65 -17.30
C MET A 309 -19.04 7.79 -18.01
N VAL A 310 -19.05 7.79 -19.36
CA VAL A 310 -19.80 8.77 -20.15
C VAL A 310 -21.31 8.66 -19.86
N GLU A 311 -21.85 7.44 -19.78
CA GLU A 311 -23.26 7.22 -19.46
C GLU A 311 -23.62 7.71 -18.05
N GLU A 312 -22.76 7.46 -17.06
CA GLU A 312 -22.91 7.95 -15.70
C GLU A 312 -22.90 9.48 -15.64
N GLU A 313 -21.95 10.12 -16.32
CA GLU A 313 -21.86 11.59 -16.35
C GLU A 313 -23.08 12.22 -17.06
N LEU A 314 -23.58 11.61 -18.14
CA LEU A 314 -24.81 12.03 -18.81
C LEU A 314 -26.04 11.90 -17.90
N ARG A 315 -26.13 10.81 -17.11
CA ARG A 315 -27.20 10.64 -16.10
C ARG A 315 -27.11 11.67 -15.00
N ASN A 316 -25.92 11.87 -14.43
CA ASN A 316 -25.68 12.86 -13.37
C ASN A 316 -25.98 14.28 -13.85
N GLY A 317 -25.53 14.64 -15.05
CA GLY A 317 -25.86 15.91 -15.70
C GLY A 317 -27.37 16.09 -15.88
N SER A 318 -28.08 15.06 -16.32
CA SER A 318 -29.55 15.09 -16.45
C SER A 318 -30.26 15.32 -15.11
N ILE A 319 -29.77 14.69 -14.03
CA ILE A 319 -30.27 14.92 -12.67
C ILE A 319 -30.06 16.37 -12.23
N ILE A 320 -28.87 16.94 -12.49
CA ILE A 320 -28.58 18.33 -12.13
C ILE A 320 -29.48 19.29 -12.91
N LEU A 321 -29.58 19.12 -14.23
CA LEU A 321 -30.37 20.00 -15.09
C LEU A 321 -31.88 19.93 -14.78
N SER A 322 -32.40 18.75 -14.42
CA SER A 322 -33.81 18.60 -14.05
C SER A 322 -34.14 19.18 -12.67
N ASN A 323 -33.18 19.24 -11.75
CA ASN A 323 -33.34 19.75 -10.39
C ASN A 323 -32.87 21.21 -10.21
N LEU A 324 -32.63 21.95 -11.29
CA LEU A 324 -32.28 23.37 -11.19
C LEU A 324 -33.41 24.15 -10.50
N TYR A 325 -33.05 24.95 -9.51
CA TYR A 325 -33.98 25.79 -8.75
C TYR A 325 -33.42 27.21 -8.58
N CYS A 326 -34.28 28.21 -8.68
CA CYS A 326 -33.88 29.61 -8.45
C CYS A 326 -35.02 30.42 -7.81
N THR A 327 -34.64 31.54 -7.18
CA THR A 327 -35.59 32.47 -6.53
C THR A 327 -36.22 33.48 -7.49
N TYR A 328 -35.75 33.58 -8.74
CA TYR A 328 -36.17 34.58 -9.72
C TYR A 328 -37.35 34.13 -10.61
N GLY A 329 -37.83 32.90 -10.42
CA GLY A 329 -38.97 32.31 -11.15
C GLY A 329 -38.58 31.17 -12.08
N GLU A 330 -39.39 30.11 -12.12
CA GLU A 330 -39.09 28.88 -12.88
C GLU A 330 -39.04 29.08 -14.40
N GLU A 331 -39.76 30.07 -14.93
CA GLU A 331 -39.80 30.35 -16.38
C GLU A 331 -38.41 30.68 -16.97
N LEU A 332 -37.52 31.28 -16.17
CA LEU A 332 -36.14 31.59 -16.57
C LEU A 332 -35.28 30.33 -16.71
N LEU A 333 -35.65 29.24 -16.04
CA LEU A 333 -34.91 27.98 -16.01
C LEU A 333 -35.27 27.03 -17.14
N GLU A 334 -36.47 27.15 -17.72
CA GLU A 334 -36.98 26.22 -18.75
C GLU A 334 -36.05 26.08 -19.96
N LYS A 335 -35.30 27.13 -20.31
CA LYS A 335 -34.32 27.07 -21.40
C LYS A 335 -33.09 26.20 -21.09
N TYR A 336 -32.74 26.02 -19.81
CA TYR A 336 -31.57 25.24 -19.37
C TYR A 336 -31.88 23.75 -19.12
N LYS A 337 -33.17 23.38 -19.01
CA LYS A 337 -33.62 21.98 -18.85
C LYS A 337 -33.60 21.22 -20.17
N ILE A 338 -32.41 20.98 -20.71
CA ILE A 338 -32.24 20.22 -21.97
C ILE A 338 -32.29 18.71 -21.74
N HIS A 339 -32.71 17.96 -22.76
CA HIS A 339 -32.68 16.50 -22.75
C HIS A 339 -31.32 15.98 -23.21
N LEU A 340 -30.57 15.38 -22.28
CA LEU A 340 -29.28 14.72 -22.57
C LEU A 340 -29.51 13.24 -22.93
N PRO A 341 -28.69 12.64 -23.82
CA PRO A 341 -28.82 11.23 -24.20
C PRO A 341 -28.30 10.31 -23.08
N THR A 342 -29.15 9.98 -22.11
CA THR A 342 -28.73 9.27 -20.88
C THR A 342 -28.39 7.78 -21.04
N GLN A 343 -28.32 7.28 -22.28
CA GLN A 343 -27.99 5.88 -22.60
C GLN A 343 -26.84 5.84 -23.59
N VAL A 344 -25.88 4.94 -23.36
CA VAL A 344 -24.75 4.71 -24.27
C VAL A 344 -24.84 3.30 -24.85
N ASP A 345 -24.96 3.19 -26.18
CA ASP A 345 -24.98 1.91 -26.90
C ASP A 345 -23.57 1.52 -27.34
N THR A 346 -23.08 0.42 -26.78
CA THR A 346 -21.79 -0.19 -27.11
C THR A 346 -21.92 -1.43 -28.01
N GLY A 347 -23.09 -1.70 -28.59
CA GLY A 347 -23.36 -2.88 -29.42
C GLY A 347 -22.54 -2.93 -30.73
N LYS A 348 -21.94 -1.79 -31.11
CA LYS A 348 -21.02 -1.67 -32.25
C LYS A 348 -19.54 -1.55 -31.84
N VAL A 349 -19.24 -1.71 -30.56
CA VAL A 349 -17.89 -1.86 -30.03
C VAL A 349 -17.58 -3.35 -29.96
N GLY A 350 -16.64 -3.82 -30.77
CA GLY A 350 -16.36 -5.25 -30.84
C GLY A 350 -15.07 -5.60 -31.59
N PRO A 351 -14.80 -6.91 -31.76
CA PRO A 351 -13.58 -7.39 -32.37
C PRO A 351 -13.50 -7.01 -33.86
N ILE A 352 -12.28 -6.79 -34.36
CA ILE A 352 -12.01 -6.85 -35.80
C ILE A 352 -12.47 -8.22 -36.32
N LYS A 353 -12.99 -8.23 -37.55
CA LYS A 353 -13.38 -9.47 -38.24
C LYS A 353 -12.29 -9.85 -39.22
N ASP A 354 -11.91 -11.12 -39.21
CA ASP A 354 -11.02 -11.68 -40.21
C ASP A 354 -11.67 -11.58 -41.60
N ILE A 355 -10.94 -11.01 -42.56
CA ILE A 355 -11.47 -10.64 -43.88
C ILE A 355 -11.87 -11.88 -44.69
N ILE A 356 -11.16 -13.01 -44.48
CA ILE A 356 -11.37 -14.25 -45.25
C ILE A 356 -12.56 -15.03 -44.71
N THR A 357 -12.67 -15.13 -43.39
CA THR A 357 -13.67 -15.98 -42.71
C THR A 357 -14.90 -15.21 -42.24
N GLY A 358 -14.83 -13.88 -42.18
CA GLY A 358 -15.88 -13.00 -41.64
C GLY A 358 -16.12 -13.14 -40.14
N LYS A 359 -15.31 -13.94 -39.44
CA LYS A 359 -15.45 -14.23 -38.01
C LYS A 359 -14.64 -13.22 -37.18
N PRO A 360 -15.11 -12.87 -35.97
CA PRO A 360 -14.34 -12.03 -35.08
C PRO A 360 -13.04 -12.72 -34.65
N ILE A 361 -11.94 -11.98 -34.59
CA ILE A 361 -10.60 -12.50 -34.23
C ILE A 361 -10.52 -13.00 -32.78
N TYR A 362 -11.44 -12.57 -31.91
CA TYR A 362 -11.63 -13.10 -30.56
C TYR A 362 -13.11 -13.07 -30.17
N LYS A 363 -13.48 -13.80 -29.11
CA LYS A 363 -14.81 -13.72 -28.50
C LYS A 363 -14.69 -12.98 -27.18
N TYR A 364 -15.35 -11.83 -27.09
CA TYR A 364 -15.36 -11.05 -25.86
C TYR A 364 -16.32 -11.66 -24.84
N HIS A 365 -15.82 -11.91 -23.64
CA HIS A 365 -16.63 -12.10 -22.44
C HIS A 365 -16.01 -11.25 -21.34
N ASN A 366 -16.83 -10.59 -20.52
CA ASN A 366 -16.34 -9.88 -19.33
C ASN A 366 -16.05 -10.88 -18.19
N THR A 367 -15.20 -11.86 -18.49
CA THR A 367 -14.79 -12.92 -17.57
C THR A 367 -13.44 -12.54 -16.98
N LYS A 368 -13.47 -12.02 -15.75
CA LYS A 368 -12.29 -11.80 -14.90
C LYS A 368 -12.36 -12.77 -13.72
N PHE A 369 -11.20 -13.08 -13.12
CA PHE A 369 -11.20 -13.76 -11.83
C PHE A 369 -12.00 -12.91 -10.85
N THR A 370 -13.03 -13.52 -10.26
CA THR A 370 -13.82 -12.90 -9.21
C THR A 370 -13.56 -13.67 -7.93
N LEU A 371 -13.36 -12.91 -6.86
CA LEU A 371 -13.00 -13.42 -5.56
C LEU A 371 -14.30 -13.59 -4.75
N SER A 372 -14.56 -14.80 -4.26
CA SER A 372 -15.69 -15.04 -3.37
C SER A 372 -15.32 -14.52 -1.98
N LYS A 373 -15.92 -13.38 -1.59
CA LYS A 373 -15.71 -12.74 -0.28
C LYS A 373 -15.79 -13.76 0.86
N LYS A 374 -16.86 -14.56 0.87
CA LYS A 374 -17.10 -15.57 1.91
C LYS A 374 -16.00 -16.63 1.96
N GLN A 375 -15.61 -17.20 0.81
CA GLN A 375 -14.58 -18.26 0.81
C GLN A 375 -13.20 -17.74 1.19
N ILE A 376 -12.88 -16.49 0.87
CA ILE A 376 -11.61 -15.86 1.26
C ILE A 376 -11.58 -15.62 2.75
N ILE A 377 -12.67 -15.09 3.31
CA ILE A 377 -12.76 -14.88 4.76
C ILE A 377 -12.74 -16.22 5.49
N ASP A 378 -13.47 -17.24 5.03
CA ASP A 378 -13.42 -18.59 5.61
C ASP A 378 -12.02 -19.23 5.51
N LEU A 379 -11.28 -18.98 4.41
CA LEU A 379 -9.90 -19.44 4.26
C LEU A 379 -8.95 -18.71 5.22
N MET A 380 -9.14 -17.40 5.39
CA MET A 380 -8.35 -16.57 6.31
C MET A 380 -8.65 -16.91 7.77
N MET A 381 -9.91 -17.07 8.16
CA MET A 381 -10.34 -17.43 9.52
C MET A 381 -10.12 -18.91 9.86
N GLY A 382 -9.95 -19.77 8.86
CA GLY A 382 -9.66 -21.17 9.07
C GLY A 382 -8.24 -21.40 9.60
N THR A 383 -8.03 -22.53 10.26
CA THR A 383 -6.70 -23.00 10.74
C THR A 383 -5.65 -23.16 9.63
N LYS A 384 -6.03 -22.97 8.36
CA LYS A 384 -5.17 -23.09 7.19
C LYS A 384 -4.25 -21.88 6.98
N LEU A 385 -4.65 -20.68 7.42
CA LEU A 385 -3.83 -19.46 7.33
C LEU A 385 -3.30 -19.06 8.70
N TYR A 386 -4.17 -18.96 9.71
CA TYR A 386 -3.76 -18.71 11.10
C TYR A 386 -3.77 -20.03 11.87
N GLY A 387 -2.59 -20.61 12.07
CA GLY A 387 -2.45 -21.95 12.66
C GLY A 387 -3.01 -22.10 14.08
N SER A 388 -3.04 -21.02 14.88
CA SER A 388 -3.54 -21.03 16.27
C SER A 388 -4.46 -19.83 16.59
N PRO A 389 -5.44 -19.99 17.50
CA PRO A 389 -6.30 -18.88 17.92
C PRO A 389 -5.57 -17.76 18.66
N ASP A 390 -4.37 -18.03 19.22
CA ASP A 390 -3.53 -17.04 19.93
C ASP A 390 -3.02 -15.93 19.00
N VAL A 391 -3.04 -16.17 17.68
CA VAL A 391 -2.73 -15.16 16.66
C VAL A 391 -3.63 -13.93 16.79
N ALA A 392 -4.89 -14.09 17.21
CA ALA A 392 -5.81 -12.97 17.40
C ALA A 392 -5.28 -11.95 18.43
N LEU A 393 -4.77 -12.45 19.56
CA LEU A 393 -4.18 -11.61 20.60
C LEU A 393 -2.87 -10.98 20.10
N ARG A 394 -2.08 -11.71 19.31
CA ARG A 394 -0.84 -11.17 18.70
C ARG A 394 -1.12 -9.96 17.82
N GLU A 395 -2.07 -10.10 16.90
CA GLU A 395 -2.42 -9.05 15.95
C GLU A 395 -3.01 -7.83 16.66
N LEU A 396 -3.78 -8.02 17.74
CA LEU A 396 -4.27 -6.91 18.58
C LEU A 396 -3.11 -6.13 19.18
N ILE A 397 -2.17 -6.82 19.83
CA ILE A 397 -1.08 -6.14 20.52
C ILE A 397 -0.12 -5.49 19.52
N GLN A 398 0.13 -6.12 18.36
CA GLN A 398 0.91 -5.53 17.27
C GLN A 398 0.29 -4.21 16.80
N ASN A 399 -1.02 -4.18 16.56
CA ASN A 399 -1.70 -2.96 16.15
C ASN A 399 -1.61 -1.87 17.23
N SER A 400 -1.76 -2.24 18.51
CA SER A 400 -1.62 -1.33 19.64
C SER A 400 -0.20 -0.79 19.80
N ILE A 401 0.84 -1.61 19.57
CA ILE A 401 2.24 -1.18 19.57
C ILE A 401 2.49 -0.20 18.42
N ASP A 402 2.09 -0.54 17.19
CA ASP A 402 2.33 0.31 16.02
C ASP A 402 1.73 1.70 16.20
N THR A 403 0.48 1.79 16.66
CA THR A 403 -0.19 3.09 16.85
C THR A 403 0.44 3.91 17.98
N CYS A 404 0.94 3.26 19.02
CA CYS A 404 1.61 3.93 20.13
C CYS A 404 3.00 4.44 19.74
N VAL A 405 3.81 3.63 19.05
CA VAL A 405 5.14 4.03 18.56
C VAL A 405 5.00 5.15 17.52
N LEU A 406 4.00 5.07 16.64
CA LEU A 406 3.70 6.16 15.71
C LEU A 406 3.36 7.45 16.47
N ARG A 407 2.45 7.37 17.45
CA ARG A 407 2.09 8.52 18.28
C ARG A 407 3.29 9.10 19.02
N GLU A 408 4.20 8.27 19.51
CA GLU A 408 5.43 8.70 20.17
C GLU A 408 6.33 9.48 19.22
N LYS A 409 6.61 8.96 18.02
CA LYS A 409 7.42 9.65 17.01
C LYS A 409 6.81 11.01 16.62
N LEU A 410 5.50 11.04 16.40
CA LEU A 410 4.79 12.29 16.06
C LEU A 410 4.77 13.28 17.24
N SER A 411 4.54 12.80 18.46
CA SER A 411 4.54 13.66 19.66
C SER A 411 5.92 14.28 19.90
N ASN A 412 7.00 13.53 19.65
CA ASN A 412 8.37 14.05 19.71
C ASN A 412 8.59 15.16 18.67
N ALA A 413 8.08 14.99 17.44
CA ALA A 413 8.13 16.03 16.41
C ALA A 413 7.26 17.25 16.74
N TRP A 414 6.11 17.04 17.40
CA TRP A 414 5.20 18.11 17.83
C TRP A 414 5.63 18.79 19.13
N GLY A 415 6.56 18.21 19.89
CA GLY A 415 7.00 18.70 21.20
C GLY A 415 5.99 18.46 22.33
N ASP A 416 5.10 17.47 22.21
CA ASP A 416 4.16 17.08 23.27
C ASP A 416 4.72 15.96 24.16
N SER A 417 4.35 15.95 25.44
CA SER A 417 4.74 14.90 26.38
C SER A 417 3.77 13.74 26.31
N TYR A 418 4.14 12.69 25.58
CA TYR A 418 3.37 11.46 25.47
C TYR A 418 4.12 10.29 26.13
N LYS A 419 3.38 9.42 26.81
CA LYS A 419 3.90 8.15 27.36
C LYS A 419 3.04 7.00 26.86
N PRO A 420 3.58 6.10 26.03
CA PRO A 420 2.81 4.99 25.50
C PRO A 420 2.49 3.98 26.59
N GLN A 421 1.29 3.41 26.53
CA GLN A 421 0.81 2.39 27.48
C GLN A 421 -0.23 1.50 26.79
N ILE A 422 -0.10 0.19 27.01
CA ILE A 422 -1.07 -0.81 26.55
C ILE A 422 -1.60 -1.56 27.77
N THR A 423 -2.89 -1.84 27.80
CA THR A 423 -3.53 -2.68 28.82
C THR A 423 -4.26 -3.84 28.17
N ILE A 424 -3.94 -5.05 28.59
CA ILE A 424 -4.58 -6.30 28.14
C ILE A 424 -5.40 -6.82 29.31
N SER A 425 -6.69 -7.07 29.11
CA SER A 425 -7.58 -7.54 30.16
C SER A 425 -8.41 -8.73 29.72
N PHE A 426 -8.42 -9.77 30.54
CA PHE A 426 -9.34 -10.90 30.43
C PHE A 426 -10.29 -10.90 31.63
N TYR A 427 -11.59 -10.81 31.37
CA TYR A 427 -12.61 -10.74 32.43
C TYR A 427 -13.91 -11.42 32.00
N THR A 428 -14.76 -11.74 32.97
CA THR A 428 -16.07 -12.35 32.74
C THR A 428 -17.14 -11.39 33.22
N GLU A 429 -18.07 -11.01 32.34
CA GLU A 429 -19.19 -10.13 32.67
C GLU A 429 -20.51 -10.72 32.15
N GLY A 430 -21.54 -10.76 33.01
CA GLY A 430 -22.86 -11.27 32.61
C GLY A 430 -22.86 -12.71 32.08
N GLY A 431 -21.89 -13.52 32.52
CA GLY A 431 -21.72 -14.92 32.07
C GLY A 431 -21.06 -15.09 30.69
N ASN A 432 -20.51 -14.03 30.10
CA ASN A 432 -19.69 -14.09 28.90
C ASN A 432 -18.25 -13.69 29.22
N ASP A 433 -17.29 -14.31 28.54
CA ASP A 433 -15.88 -13.99 28.66
C ASP A 433 -15.49 -12.92 27.64
N TYR A 434 -14.64 -11.98 28.08
CA TYR A 434 -14.18 -10.84 27.31
C TYR A 434 -12.65 -10.77 27.33
N LEU A 435 -12.08 -10.43 26.18
CA LEU A 435 -10.68 -10.08 26.05
C LEU A 435 -10.61 -8.66 25.48
N SER A 436 -10.01 -7.73 26.20
CA SER A 436 -9.84 -6.35 25.76
C SER A 436 -8.37 -5.98 25.66
N VAL A 437 -8.02 -5.25 24.60
CA VAL A 437 -6.71 -4.60 24.43
C VAL A 437 -6.98 -3.12 24.24
N CYS A 438 -6.46 -2.33 25.17
CA CYS A 438 -6.65 -0.88 25.25
C CYS A 438 -5.30 -0.20 25.08
N ASP A 439 -5.19 0.67 24.09
CA ASP A 439 -4.01 1.50 23.87
C ASP A 439 -4.34 2.99 23.96
N ASN A 440 -3.33 3.78 24.29
CA ASN A 440 -3.39 5.23 24.21
C ASN A 440 -2.70 5.76 22.94
N GLY A 441 -2.78 5.04 21.81
CA GLY A 441 -2.12 5.41 20.56
C GLY A 441 -2.78 6.56 19.80
N MET A 442 -2.60 6.56 18.47
CA MET A 442 -3.15 7.58 17.55
C MET A 442 -4.67 7.57 17.48
N GLY A 443 -5.33 6.42 17.65
CA GLY A 443 -6.78 6.28 17.43
C GLY A 443 -7.17 6.35 15.95
N MET A 444 -8.48 6.36 15.67
CA MET A 444 -9.05 6.43 14.32
C MET A 444 -10.20 7.43 14.25
N ASP A 445 -10.32 8.15 13.14
CA ASP A 445 -11.45 9.02 12.83
C ASP A 445 -12.41 8.31 11.85
N GLN A 446 -13.51 8.97 11.50
CA GLN A 446 -14.52 8.39 10.60
C GLN A 446 -13.93 8.02 9.23
N HIS A 447 -13.01 8.85 8.72
CA HIS A 447 -12.36 8.61 7.42
C HIS A 447 -11.46 7.36 7.46
N ILE A 448 -10.68 7.20 8.53
CA ILE A 448 -9.82 6.03 8.70
C ILE A 448 -10.66 4.75 8.82
N VAL A 449 -11.79 4.83 9.54
CA VAL A 449 -12.72 3.72 9.70
C VAL A 449 -13.29 3.29 8.35
N ASP A 450 -13.82 4.23 7.57
CA ASP A 450 -14.53 3.95 6.31
C ASP A 450 -13.59 3.46 5.19
N ASN A 451 -12.34 3.90 5.17
CA ASN A 451 -11.42 3.61 4.07
C ASN A 451 -10.44 2.48 4.37
N PHE A 452 -10.04 2.27 5.62
CA PHE A 452 -9.00 1.29 5.98
C PHE A 452 -9.49 0.22 6.96
N TYR A 453 -10.32 0.58 7.95
CA TYR A 453 -10.75 -0.40 8.96
C TYR A 453 -11.83 -1.36 8.43
N THR A 454 -12.77 -0.87 7.62
CA THR A 454 -13.84 -1.67 7.00
C THR A 454 -13.39 -2.44 5.76
N ASN A 455 -12.34 -1.97 5.09
CA ASN A 455 -11.85 -2.53 3.83
C ASN A 455 -10.68 -3.50 4.06
N VAL A 456 -11.00 -4.79 4.15
CA VAL A 456 -10.01 -5.88 4.33
C VAL A 456 -8.95 -5.83 3.22
N GLY A 457 -7.68 -5.81 3.62
CA GLY A 457 -6.52 -5.77 2.71
C GLY A 457 -6.00 -4.36 2.43
N CYS A 458 -6.69 -3.32 2.86
CA CYS A 458 -6.24 -1.93 2.79
C CYS A 458 -5.59 -1.54 4.13
N SER A 459 -4.28 -1.29 4.14
CA SER A 459 -3.59 -0.83 5.35
C SER A 459 -3.42 0.69 5.30
N TYR A 460 -3.79 1.39 6.37
CA TYR A 460 -3.52 2.82 6.54
C TYR A 460 -2.03 3.14 6.37
N TYR A 461 -1.15 2.28 6.86
CA TYR A 461 0.30 2.50 6.76
C TYR A 461 0.87 2.40 5.33
N LYS A 462 0.05 2.07 4.33
CA LYS A 462 0.40 2.11 2.91
C LYS A 462 -0.33 3.21 2.15
N SER A 463 -1.13 4.00 2.86
CA SER A 463 -1.96 5.02 2.24
C SER A 463 -1.14 6.27 1.91
N LYS A 464 -1.63 7.02 0.92
CA LYS A 464 -1.02 8.27 0.51
C LYS A 464 -0.94 9.27 1.67
N GLU A 465 -2.01 9.33 2.46
CA GLU A 465 -2.17 10.21 3.60
C GLU A 465 -1.17 9.90 4.72
N PHE A 466 -0.85 8.63 4.93
CA PHE A 466 0.16 8.22 5.91
C PHE A 466 1.57 8.66 5.51
N TYR A 467 1.94 8.47 4.24
CA TYR A 467 3.24 8.95 3.74
C TYR A 467 3.33 10.48 3.76
N GLU A 468 2.23 11.17 3.45
CA GLU A 468 2.16 12.63 3.58
C GLU A 468 2.37 13.09 5.03
N LEU A 469 1.80 12.39 6.02
CA LEU A 469 2.00 12.65 7.45
C LEU A 469 3.47 12.48 7.86
N LEU A 470 4.10 11.36 7.51
CA LEU A 470 5.51 11.11 7.81
C LEU A 470 6.44 12.15 7.18
N ALA A 471 6.14 12.55 5.94
CA ALA A 471 6.91 13.57 5.24
C ALA A 471 6.76 14.96 5.88
N GLN A 472 5.60 15.29 6.44
CA GLN A 472 5.36 16.55 7.16
C GLN A 472 6.13 16.60 8.48
N THR A 473 6.30 15.47 9.18
CA THR A 473 6.98 15.41 10.48
C THR A 473 8.43 14.96 10.38
N GLU A 474 8.99 14.86 9.16
CA GLU A 474 10.35 14.36 8.87
C GLU A 474 10.69 13.05 9.62
N SER A 475 9.67 12.20 9.82
CA SER A 475 9.77 11.01 10.65
C SER A 475 9.85 9.76 9.77
N SER A 476 10.66 8.78 10.17
CA SER A 476 10.64 7.44 9.59
C SER A 476 9.87 6.49 10.50
N PHE A 477 8.93 5.73 9.94
CA PHE A 477 8.19 4.71 10.67
C PHE A 477 7.96 3.50 9.79
N LYS A 478 8.28 2.32 10.33
CA LYS A 478 8.03 1.04 9.67
C LYS A 478 7.04 0.26 10.55
N PRO A 479 5.79 0.06 10.11
CA PRO A 479 4.81 -0.69 10.89
C PRO A 479 5.20 -2.17 10.96
N ILE A 480 4.88 -2.79 12.10
CA ILE A 480 4.83 -4.24 12.22
C ILE A 480 3.67 -4.73 11.34
N SER A 481 2.48 -4.12 11.43
CA SER A 481 1.23 -4.37 10.69
C SER A 481 1.21 -3.89 9.24
N ARG A 482 1.38 -4.82 8.28
CA ARG A 482 1.54 -4.49 6.84
C ARG A 482 0.40 -4.94 5.91
N PHE A 483 -0.38 -5.94 6.30
CA PHE A 483 -1.26 -6.66 5.38
C PHE A 483 -2.73 -6.20 5.41
N GLY A 484 -3.18 -5.49 6.46
CA GLY A 484 -4.57 -5.01 6.54
C GLY A 484 -5.63 -6.11 6.70
N ILE A 485 -5.25 -7.30 7.16
CA ILE A 485 -6.15 -8.45 7.37
C ILE A 485 -6.32 -8.85 8.84
N GLY A 486 -5.62 -8.18 9.77
CA GLY A 486 -5.54 -8.56 11.18
C GLY A 486 -6.89 -8.57 11.91
N ILE A 487 -7.83 -7.70 11.53
CA ILE A 487 -9.17 -7.65 12.13
C ILE A 487 -9.94 -8.98 11.98
N LEU A 488 -9.71 -9.71 10.89
CA LEU A 488 -10.36 -11.00 10.65
C LEU A 488 -9.86 -12.09 11.62
N ALA A 489 -8.64 -11.96 12.13
CA ALA A 489 -8.12 -12.88 13.14
C ALA A 489 -8.94 -12.84 14.43
N TYR A 490 -9.56 -11.70 14.76
CA TYR A 490 -10.35 -11.54 15.99
C TYR A 490 -11.58 -12.45 15.97
N PHE A 491 -12.23 -12.57 14.80
CA PHE A 491 -13.38 -13.45 14.59
C PHE A 491 -13.04 -14.94 14.63
N MET A 492 -11.78 -15.34 14.83
CA MET A 492 -11.45 -16.73 15.20
C MET A 492 -11.84 -17.04 16.64
N VAL A 493 -11.80 -16.05 17.53
CA VAL A 493 -12.00 -16.21 18.98
C VAL A 493 -13.22 -15.47 19.52
N CYS A 494 -13.77 -14.51 18.78
CA CYS A 494 -14.94 -13.73 19.19
C CYS A 494 -16.13 -13.86 18.25
N ASP A 495 -17.32 -13.66 18.81
CA ASP A 495 -18.55 -13.56 18.02
C ASP A 495 -18.98 -12.10 17.81
N ASN A 496 -18.58 -11.21 18.73
CA ASN A 496 -18.86 -9.78 18.65
C ASN A 496 -17.59 -9.00 18.97
N LEU A 497 -17.37 -7.94 18.21
CA LEU A 497 -16.24 -7.03 18.32
C LEU A 497 -16.77 -5.62 18.60
N ILE A 498 -16.27 -4.99 19.65
CA ILE A 498 -16.58 -3.60 19.99
C ILE A 498 -15.27 -2.83 19.98
N VAL A 499 -15.26 -1.67 19.31
CA VAL A 499 -14.10 -0.79 19.25
C VAL A 499 -14.53 0.60 19.67
N GLU A 500 -13.85 1.18 20.65
CA GLU A 500 -14.02 2.59 21.01
C GLU A 500 -12.71 3.32 20.75
N THR A 501 -12.74 4.35 19.93
CA THR A 501 -11.53 5.01 19.45
C THR A 501 -11.69 6.53 19.43
N ARG A 502 -10.58 7.23 19.63
CA ARG A 502 -10.53 8.69 19.54
C ARG A 502 -9.20 9.12 18.95
N HIS A 503 -9.26 9.81 17.82
CA HIS A 503 -8.10 10.15 17.01
C HIS A 503 -7.37 11.42 17.45
N VAL A 504 -6.04 11.41 17.30
CA VAL A 504 -5.14 12.54 17.55
C VAL A 504 -4.76 13.19 16.21
N LYS A 505 -5.10 14.47 16.03
CA LYS A 505 -4.75 15.24 14.82
C LYS A 505 -3.44 16.02 14.96
N GLY A 506 -3.07 16.37 16.18
CA GLY A 506 -1.91 17.20 16.47
C GLY A 506 -1.83 17.52 17.97
N PRO A 507 -0.88 18.38 18.38
CA PRO A 507 -0.70 18.70 19.79
C PRO A 507 -1.97 19.30 20.39
N TYR A 508 -2.53 18.60 21.38
CA TYR A 508 -3.81 18.91 22.04
C TYR A 508 -5.03 19.01 21.12
N GLN A 509 -4.98 18.45 19.91
CA GLN A 509 -6.09 18.42 18.95
C GLN A 509 -6.57 16.99 18.72
N PHE A 510 -7.87 16.78 18.94
CA PHE A 510 -8.50 15.46 18.88
C PHE A 510 -9.81 15.52 18.11
N ASP A 511 -10.14 14.42 17.46
CA ASP A 511 -11.47 14.23 16.89
C ASP A 511 -12.49 13.80 17.95
N ASP A 512 -13.75 13.78 17.50
CA ASP A 512 -14.84 13.16 18.24
C ASP A 512 -14.60 11.66 18.39
N ALA A 513 -15.04 11.12 19.54
CA ALA A 513 -14.84 9.71 19.84
C ALA A 513 -15.91 8.86 19.16
N LEU A 514 -15.49 7.72 18.61
CA LEU A 514 -16.35 6.80 17.87
C LEU A 514 -16.44 5.45 18.58
N ARG A 515 -17.62 4.84 18.54
CA ARG A 515 -17.89 3.47 18.97
C ARG A 515 -18.39 2.65 17.78
N ILE A 516 -17.70 1.56 17.49
CA ILE A 516 -17.97 0.65 16.39
C ILE A 516 -18.36 -0.70 17.01
N SER A 517 -19.50 -1.26 16.60
CA SER A 517 -19.97 -2.58 17.01
C SER A 517 -20.16 -3.47 15.78
N ILE A 518 -19.60 -4.67 15.81
CA ILE A 518 -19.60 -5.62 14.70
C ILE A 518 -20.04 -6.99 15.20
N GLU A 519 -21.15 -7.48 14.66
CA GLU A 519 -21.78 -8.76 15.01
C GLU A 519 -21.39 -9.85 14.00
N GLY A 520 -20.10 -10.18 13.95
CA GLY A 520 -19.53 -11.15 13.01
C GLY A 520 -19.04 -10.54 11.69
N TYR A 521 -18.22 -11.28 10.96
CA TYR A 521 -17.43 -10.76 9.82
C TYR A 521 -18.26 -10.33 8.59
N ASP A 522 -19.46 -10.90 8.40
CA ASP A 522 -20.37 -10.57 7.30
C ASP A 522 -21.46 -9.56 7.72
N SER A 523 -21.40 -9.03 8.96
CA SER A 523 -22.37 -8.07 9.48
C SER A 523 -22.05 -6.63 9.10
N LEU A 524 -23.06 -5.75 9.25
CA LEU A 524 -22.88 -4.32 9.11
C LEU A 524 -22.13 -3.76 10.32
N PHE A 525 -21.29 -2.76 10.08
CA PHE A 525 -20.59 -2.02 11.12
C PHE A 525 -21.57 -0.97 11.66
N ILE A 526 -21.89 -1.03 12.95
CA ILE A 526 -22.73 -0.04 13.61
C ILE A 526 -21.80 1.00 14.24
N ILE A 527 -21.77 2.19 13.68
CA ILE A 527 -20.93 3.31 14.14
C ILE A 527 -21.81 4.32 14.88
N THR A 528 -21.41 4.71 16.08
CA THR A 528 -22.11 5.63 16.98
C THR A 528 -21.12 6.53 17.72
N ASP A 529 -21.59 7.63 18.31
CA ASP A 529 -20.75 8.48 19.15
C ASP A 529 -20.33 7.74 20.43
N SER A 530 -19.05 7.88 20.83
CA SER A 530 -18.51 7.34 22.08
C SER A 530 -18.30 8.43 23.14
N SER A 531 -18.28 8.01 24.40
CA SER A 531 -17.92 8.87 25.54
C SER A 531 -16.43 8.79 25.92
N LYS A 532 -15.61 8.07 25.14
CA LYS A 532 -14.17 7.89 25.38
C LYS A 532 -13.47 9.24 25.40
N LYS A 533 -12.80 9.54 26.54
CA LYS A 533 -12.09 10.81 26.75
C LYS A 533 -10.63 10.74 26.32
N VAL A 534 -9.97 9.61 26.61
CA VAL A 534 -8.53 9.44 26.36
C VAL A 534 -8.33 9.05 24.88
N PRO A 535 -7.45 9.73 24.13
CA PRO A 535 -7.14 9.35 22.75
C PRO A 535 -6.43 7.99 22.70
N GLY A 536 -6.69 7.23 21.63
CA GLY A 536 -6.27 5.84 21.46
C GLY A 536 -7.44 4.92 21.13
N THR A 537 -7.24 3.61 21.21
CA THR A 537 -8.24 2.61 20.82
C THR A 537 -8.43 1.54 21.90
N ASP A 538 -9.69 1.29 22.25
CA ASP A 538 -10.11 0.16 23.09
C ASP A 538 -10.78 -0.87 22.20
N THR A 539 -10.15 -2.03 22.06
CA THR A 539 -10.73 -3.15 21.31
C THR A 539 -11.20 -4.22 22.28
N ILE A 540 -12.50 -4.53 22.27
CA ILE A 540 -13.16 -5.45 23.20
C ILE A 540 -13.75 -6.60 22.41
N LEU A 541 -13.23 -7.80 22.65
CA LEU A 541 -13.69 -9.04 22.04
C LEU A 541 -14.64 -9.76 22.99
N LYS A 542 -15.89 -9.96 22.57
CA LYS A 542 -16.80 -10.89 23.24
C LYS A 542 -16.51 -12.31 22.75
N LEU A 543 -15.86 -13.09 23.59
CA LEU A 543 -15.33 -14.40 23.22
C LEU A 543 -16.44 -15.42 23.00
N ARG A 544 -16.22 -16.32 22.04
CA ARG A 544 -17.17 -17.40 21.71
C ARG A 544 -17.02 -18.57 22.68
N LYS A 545 -18.03 -19.43 22.75
CA LYS A 545 -17.93 -20.67 23.53
C LYS A 545 -16.82 -21.57 22.95
N GLY A 546 -15.91 -22.04 23.81
CA GLY A 546 -14.78 -22.91 23.42
C GLY A 546 -13.50 -22.17 23.03
N HIS A 547 -13.36 -20.89 23.34
CA HIS A 547 -12.12 -20.14 23.18
C HIS A 547 -10.97 -20.72 24.03
N PRO A 548 -9.69 -20.53 23.65
CA PRO A 548 -8.55 -21.18 24.33
C PRO A 548 -8.38 -20.75 25.80
N TRP A 549 -8.67 -19.49 26.11
CA TRP A 549 -8.48 -18.91 27.45
C TRP A 549 -9.51 -19.36 28.50
N ALA A 550 -10.58 -20.08 28.13
CA ALA A 550 -11.67 -20.42 29.05
C ALA A 550 -11.22 -21.29 30.23
N THR A 551 -10.20 -22.13 29.98
CA THR A 551 -9.67 -23.10 30.94
C THR A 551 -8.25 -22.75 31.43
N MET A 552 -7.69 -21.63 30.99
CA MET A 552 -6.34 -21.22 31.36
C MET A 552 -6.33 -20.56 32.74
N SER A 553 -5.33 -20.91 33.57
CA SER A 553 -5.05 -20.20 34.82
C SER A 553 -4.42 -18.83 34.56
N CYS A 554 -4.45 -17.96 35.57
CA CYS A 554 -3.81 -16.64 35.52
C CYS A 554 -2.33 -16.73 35.15
N GLU A 555 -1.56 -17.57 35.85
CA GLU A 555 -0.13 -17.80 35.58
C GLU A 555 0.13 -18.25 34.13
N ARG A 556 -0.73 -19.13 33.60
CA ARG A 556 -0.59 -19.63 32.22
C ARG A 556 -0.93 -18.57 31.19
N PHE A 557 -1.93 -17.72 31.47
CA PHE A 557 -2.27 -16.59 30.62
C PHE A 557 -1.12 -15.58 30.57
N PHE A 558 -0.62 -15.13 31.73
CA PHE A 558 0.52 -14.21 31.80
C PHE A 558 1.77 -14.79 31.15
N LYS A 559 2.08 -16.08 31.37
CA LYS A 559 3.16 -16.76 30.67
C LYS A 559 2.97 -16.76 29.14
N SER A 560 1.77 -17.05 28.64
CA SER A 560 1.51 -17.05 27.19
C SER A 560 1.71 -15.68 26.54
N VAL A 561 1.38 -14.59 27.26
CA VAL A 561 1.59 -13.23 26.76
C VAL A 561 3.08 -12.85 26.79
N ARG A 562 3.82 -13.26 27.83
CA ARG A 562 5.29 -13.07 27.91
C ARG A 562 6.04 -13.83 26.82
N GLU A 563 5.62 -15.04 26.51
CA GLU A 563 6.22 -15.80 25.41
C GLU A 563 5.99 -15.10 24.07
N MET A 564 4.77 -14.58 23.85
CA MET A 564 4.44 -13.88 22.61
C MET A 564 5.12 -12.52 22.45
N ILE A 565 5.32 -11.78 23.55
CA ILE A 565 5.99 -10.47 23.57
C ILE A 565 7.09 -10.50 24.62
N PRO A 566 8.20 -11.19 24.31
CA PRO A 566 9.27 -11.40 25.27
C PRO A 566 10.03 -10.10 25.57
N LYS A 567 9.95 -9.10 24.68
CA LYS A 567 10.57 -7.78 24.89
C LYS A 567 9.62 -6.65 24.48
N PRO A 568 8.69 -6.24 25.36
CA PRO A 568 7.68 -5.26 25.02
C PRO A 568 8.28 -3.86 24.85
N SER A 569 8.33 -3.35 23.60
CA SER A 569 8.83 -1.99 23.29
C SER A 569 8.09 -0.86 23.99
N ILE A 570 6.89 -1.15 24.52
CA ILE A 570 6.02 -0.24 25.27
C ILE A 570 5.56 -0.98 26.54
N PRO A 571 5.44 -0.32 27.70
CA PRO A 571 4.90 -0.94 28.90
C PRO A 571 3.50 -1.55 28.68
N ILE A 572 3.34 -2.83 29.02
CA ILE A 572 2.08 -3.57 28.89
C ILE A 572 1.59 -3.97 30.27
N LYS A 573 0.40 -3.51 30.64
CA LYS A 573 -0.29 -3.97 31.86
C LYS A 573 -1.20 -5.15 31.54
N LEU A 574 -1.02 -6.28 32.22
CA LEU A 574 -1.88 -7.45 32.11
C LEU A 574 -2.88 -7.48 33.28
N ILE A 575 -4.12 -7.82 32.97
CA ILE A 575 -5.20 -7.99 33.96
C ILE A 575 -5.93 -9.29 33.67
N TYR A 576 -5.96 -10.23 34.61
CA TYR A 576 -6.72 -11.47 34.50
C TYR A 576 -7.67 -11.60 35.69
N LYS A 577 -8.99 -11.47 35.44
CA LYS A 577 -10.05 -11.59 36.45
C LYS A 577 -9.77 -10.79 37.74
N GLY A 578 -9.12 -9.63 37.62
CA GLY A 578 -8.78 -8.72 38.72
C GLY A 578 -7.36 -8.85 39.27
N GLU A 579 -6.59 -9.87 38.89
CA GLU A 579 -5.16 -9.96 39.16
C GLU A 579 -4.37 -9.19 38.11
N GLU A 580 -3.28 -8.51 38.51
CA GLU A 580 -2.52 -7.60 37.64
C GLU A 580 -1.03 -7.97 37.62
N GLU A 581 -0.39 -7.87 36.45
CA GLU A 581 1.06 -8.00 36.26
C GLU A 581 1.53 -6.96 35.22
N ASP A 582 2.66 -6.31 35.45
CA ASP A 582 3.24 -5.36 34.51
C ASP A 582 4.38 -6.03 33.72
N LEU A 583 4.22 -6.12 32.39
CA LEU A 583 5.26 -6.53 31.47
C LEU A 583 6.19 -5.35 31.16
N THR A 584 7.49 -5.57 31.37
CA THR A 584 8.54 -4.59 31.04
C THR A 584 9.70 -5.26 30.33
N ASP A 585 10.50 -4.48 29.60
CA ASP A 585 11.67 -4.97 28.85
C ASP A 585 12.68 -5.80 29.68
N ILE A 586 12.71 -5.61 31.00
CA ILE A 586 13.60 -6.33 31.92
C ILE A 586 13.31 -7.84 31.89
N GLU A 587 12.08 -8.24 31.58
CA GLU A 587 11.70 -9.65 31.54
C GLU A 587 12.35 -10.45 30.39
N PHE A 588 12.78 -9.79 29.29
CA PHE A 588 13.46 -10.48 28.19
C PHE A 588 14.73 -11.21 28.63
N PHE A 589 15.53 -10.56 29.48
CA PHE A 589 16.77 -11.15 30.02
C PHE A 589 16.50 -12.19 31.11
N ASN A 590 15.30 -12.16 31.72
CA ASN A 590 14.86 -13.17 32.69
C ASN A 590 14.31 -14.43 32.01
N LEU A 591 13.99 -14.38 30.71
CA LEU A 591 13.62 -15.54 29.91
C LEU A 591 14.87 -16.39 29.62
N ASP A 592 15.22 -17.24 30.59
CA ASP A 592 16.32 -18.20 30.52
C ASP A 592 16.18 -19.13 29.29
N LEU A 593 17.32 -19.51 28.70
CA LEU A 593 17.41 -20.57 27.69
C LEU A 593 16.80 -21.89 28.17
N GLN A 594 16.63 -22.10 29.49
CA GLN A 594 15.91 -23.23 30.06
C GLN A 594 14.52 -23.45 29.45
N GLY A 595 13.80 -22.40 29.05
CA GLY A 595 12.48 -22.56 28.40
C GLY A 595 12.55 -23.10 26.96
N ILE A 596 13.74 -23.05 26.35
CA ILE A 596 13.99 -23.46 24.96
C ILE A 596 14.77 -24.78 24.89
N LYS A 597 15.63 -25.04 25.89
CA LYS A 597 16.35 -26.30 26.08
C LYS A 597 15.33 -27.40 26.36
N ASP A 598 15.26 -28.39 25.48
CA ASP A 598 14.48 -29.60 25.70
C ASP A 598 15.31 -30.63 26.50
N TYR A 599 14.71 -31.79 26.79
CA TYR A 599 15.36 -32.88 27.52
C TYR A 599 16.67 -33.38 26.86
N SER A 600 16.93 -33.03 25.59
CA SER A 600 18.16 -33.45 24.91
C SER A 600 19.40 -32.71 25.41
N TRP A 601 19.21 -31.58 26.09
CA TRP A 601 20.29 -30.78 26.70
C TRP A 601 20.63 -31.19 28.14
N ASP A 602 19.86 -32.13 28.70
CA ASP A 602 20.12 -32.67 30.04
C ASP A 602 21.30 -33.65 29.96
N GLN A 603 22.39 -33.34 30.68
CA GLN A 603 23.55 -34.22 30.81
C GLN A 603 23.25 -35.33 31.83
N GLU A 604 22.51 -36.35 31.42
CA GLU A 604 22.07 -37.43 32.30
C GLU A 604 23.18 -38.43 32.64
N SER A 605 24.15 -38.65 31.74
CA SER A 605 25.23 -39.64 31.92
C SER A 605 26.61 -39.02 32.22
N ASP A 606 27.46 -39.75 32.96
CA ASP A 606 28.84 -39.33 33.22
C ASP A 606 29.67 -39.23 31.94
N VAL A 607 29.36 -40.06 30.94
CA VAL A 607 29.98 -40.02 29.60
C VAL A 607 29.70 -38.69 28.90
N GLU A 608 28.47 -38.15 28.99
CA GLU A 608 28.14 -36.84 28.42
C GLU A 608 28.81 -35.70 29.18
N LYS A 609 28.83 -35.76 30.52
CA LYS A 609 29.45 -34.72 31.36
C LYS A 609 30.96 -34.61 31.13
N GLU A 610 31.63 -35.73 30.87
CA GLU A 610 33.07 -35.75 30.62
C GLU A 610 33.43 -35.34 29.18
N ASN A 611 32.58 -35.69 28.20
CA ASN A 611 32.92 -35.60 26.78
C ASN A 611 32.17 -34.51 26.00
N ILE A 612 31.27 -33.75 26.63
CA ILE A 612 30.57 -32.63 26.01
C ILE A 612 30.76 -31.37 26.87
N LYS A 613 31.24 -30.31 26.23
CA LYS A 613 31.37 -28.99 26.85
C LYS A 613 30.28 -28.06 26.31
N VAL A 614 29.56 -27.40 27.21
CA VAL A 614 28.55 -26.39 26.90
C VAL A 614 29.11 -25.01 27.26
N VAL A 615 29.04 -24.08 26.32
CA VAL A 615 29.52 -22.70 26.50
C VAL A 615 28.37 -21.74 26.27
N GLU A 616 28.12 -20.89 27.27
CA GLU A 616 27.18 -19.78 27.15
C GLU A 616 27.88 -18.54 26.62
N ILE A 617 27.28 -17.96 25.58
CA ILE A 617 27.74 -16.75 24.90
C ILE A 617 26.63 -15.69 24.91
N ASP A 618 27.04 -14.43 25.06
CA ASP A 618 26.17 -13.27 24.91
C ASP A 618 26.13 -12.86 23.43
N LEU A 619 24.93 -12.80 22.86
CA LEU A 619 24.69 -12.38 21.48
C LEU A 619 24.32 -10.89 21.38
N THR A 620 24.38 -10.16 22.49
CA THR A 620 24.06 -8.73 22.51
C THR A 620 25.16 -7.92 21.84
N ASP A 621 24.81 -7.26 20.74
CA ASP A 621 25.73 -6.45 19.96
C ASP A 621 25.00 -5.24 19.31
N PRO A 622 25.28 -4.00 19.76
CA PRO A 622 24.64 -2.81 19.20
C PRO A 622 24.92 -2.57 17.72
N ALA A 623 26.04 -3.06 17.18
CA ALA A 623 26.36 -2.87 15.77
C ALA A 623 25.43 -3.68 14.85
N PHE A 624 25.04 -4.87 15.30
CA PHE A 624 24.10 -5.74 14.61
C PHE A 624 22.64 -5.52 15.04
N ASP A 625 22.40 -4.71 16.07
CA ASP A 625 21.08 -4.55 16.70
C ASP A 625 20.49 -5.89 17.18
N PHE A 626 21.38 -6.73 17.71
CA PHE A 626 21.07 -8.04 18.26
C PHE A 626 21.07 -7.97 19.78
N GLN A 627 20.11 -8.64 20.41
CA GLN A 627 20.02 -8.78 21.85
C GLN A 627 19.58 -10.19 22.21
N GLY A 628 20.37 -10.91 23.00
CA GLY A 628 20.07 -12.31 23.29
C GLY A 628 21.23 -13.11 23.85
N MET A 629 21.00 -14.41 24.00
CA MET A 629 21.99 -15.36 24.53
C MET A 629 21.94 -16.68 23.77
N ALA A 630 23.05 -17.41 23.78
CA ALA A 630 23.13 -18.76 23.24
C ALA A 630 23.95 -19.71 24.12
N SER A 631 23.59 -20.99 24.06
CA SER A 631 24.34 -22.13 24.58
C SER A 631 24.82 -22.98 23.41
N ILE A 632 26.13 -23.14 23.26
CA ILE A 632 26.74 -23.98 22.21
C ILE A 632 27.34 -25.21 22.86
N ALA A 633 27.09 -26.39 22.30
CA ALA A 633 27.66 -27.66 22.75
C ALA A 633 28.70 -28.18 21.75
N TYR A 634 29.82 -28.72 22.25
CA TYR A 634 30.82 -29.38 21.41
C TYR A 634 31.47 -30.58 22.10
N ILE A 635 31.92 -31.53 21.29
CA ILE A 635 32.52 -32.79 21.71
C ILE A 635 33.99 -32.54 22.09
N VAL A 636 34.41 -33.11 23.22
CA VAL A 636 35.79 -33.08 23.71
C VAL A 636 36.31 -34.49 23.99
N LYS A 637 37.57 -34.73 23.63
CA LYS A 637 38.34 -35.93 24.00
C LYS A 637 39.58 -35.50 24.77
N ASN A 638 39.78 -36.02 25.98
CA ASN A 638 40.89 -35.59 26.86
C ASN A 638 40.98 -34.07 27.03
N LYS A 639 39.82 -33.39 27.16
CA LYS A 639 39.68 -31.92 27.27
C LYS A 639 40.07 -31.12 26.03
N ALA A 640 40.26 -31.75 24.88
CA ALA A 640 40.49 -31.07 23.60
C ALA A 640 39.31 -31.31 22.65
N PRO A 641 38.84 -30.29 21.88
CA PRO A 641 37.78 -30.45 20.89
C PRO A 641 38.11 -31.53 19.84
N CYS A 642 37.11 -32.32 19.46
CA CYS A 642 37.24 -33.34 18.41
C CYS A 642 35.97 -33.46 17.56
N GLU A 643 36.11 -33.96 16.33
CA GLU A 643 35.00 -34.15 15.37
C GLU A 643 34.11 -35.36 15.74
N SER A 644 34.73 -36.43 16.21
CA SER A 644 34.06 -37.61 16.74
C SER A 644 34.86 -38.22 17.88
N LEU A 645 34.17 -38.98 18.72
CA LEU A 645 34.71 -39.69 19.86
C LEU A 645 34.19 -41.12 19.83
N GLU A 646 35.09 -42.07 19.61
CA GLU A 646 34.84 -43.48 19.90
C GLU A 646 34.94 -43.70 21.42
N ILE A 647 33.80 -43.97 22.05
CA ILE A 647 33.66 -44.17 23.50
C ILE A 647 34.11 -45.58 23.89
N LEU A 648 33.72 -46.57 23.09
CA LEU A 648 34.07 -47.97 23.29
C LEU A 648 34.09 -48.67 21.93
N SER A 649 35.11 -49.48 21.65
CA SER A 649 35.04 -50.52 20.61
C SER A 649 35.64 -51.80 21.14
N LYS A 650 34.91 -52.91 20.95
CA LYS A 650 35.28 -54.23 21.42
C LYS A 650 34.83 -55.28 20.40
N GLU A 651 35.78 -56.03 19.87
CA GLU A 651 35.49 -57.27 19.14
C GLU A 651 35.06 -58.37 20.11
N ILE A 652 33.96 -59.03 19.81
CA ILE A 652 33.46 -60.21 20.51
C ILE A 652 33.34 -61.33 19.49
N GLU A 653 33.92 -62.48 19.79
CA GLU A 653 33.82 -63.68 18.96
C GLU A 653 32.71 -64.57 19.53
N ILE A 654 31.71 -64.88 18.71
CA ILE A 654 30.61 -65.80 19.06
C ILE A 654 30.48 -66.79 17.90
N ASP A 655 30.55 -68.09 18.20
CA ASP A 655 30.49 -69.17 17.19
C ASP A 655 31.48 -69.04 16.02
N TYR A 656 32.72 -68.61 16.32
CA TYR A 656 33.81 -68.38 15.34
C TYR A 656 33.56 -67.22 14.35
N GLU A 657 32.49 -66.45 14.57
CA GLU A 657 32.23 -65.19 13.87
C GLU A 657 32.56 -64.00 14.78
N LYS A 658 33.19 -62.99 14.20
CA LYS A 658 33.59 -61.78 14.92
C LYS A 658 32.53 -60.69 14.76
N TYR A 659 32.08 -60.16 15.89
CA TYR A 659 31.13 -59.07 15.98
C TYR A 659 31.77 -57.86 16.67
N GLU A 660 31.61 -56.67 16.11
CA GLU A 660 32.15 -55.43 16.70
C GLU A 660 31.05 -54.69 17.47
N LEU A 661 31.23 -54.59 18.79
CA LEU A 661 30.45 -53.69 19.63
C LEU A 661 31.15 -52.35 19.71
N SER A 662 30.55 -51.30 19.15
CA SER A 662 31.08 -49.95 19.13
C SER A 662 30.05 -48.95 19.66
N CYS A 663 30.56 -47.94 20.36
CA CYS A 663 29.81 -46.77 20.79
C CYS A 663 30.58 -45.54 20.33
N GLU A 664 29.98 -44.77 19.42
CA GLU A 664 30.56 -43.57 18.82
C GLU A 664 29.67 -42.35 19.12
N MET A 665 30.29 -41.24 19.48
CA MET A 665 29.67 -39.92 19.54
C MET A 665 30.22 -39.06 18.41
N LYS A 666 29.36 -38.44 17.61
CA LYS A 666 29.75 -37.50 16.56
C LYS A 666 28.69 -36.45 16.35
N TYR A 667 29.04 -35.38 15.67
CA TYR A 667 28.07 -34.37 15.31
C TYR A 667 27.13 -34.84 14.20
N GLY A 668 25.81 -34.73 14.44
CA GLY A 668 24.75 -34.88 13.44
C GLY A 668 24.58 -33.61 12.60
N ARG A 669 23.39 -33.38 12.03
CA ARG A 669 23.09 -32.15 11.27
C ARG A 669 23.01 -30.93 12.18
N ASP A 670 22.19 -31.01 13.22
CA ASP A 670 21.85 -29.94 14.15
C ASP A 670 21.81 -30.47 15.60
N ASN A 671 22.54 -31.56 15.87
CA ASN A 671 22.58 -32.26 17.15
C ASN A 671 23.88 -33.05 17.28
N ILE A 672 24.09 -33.71 18.42
CA ILE A 672 25.12 -34.73 18.60
C ILE A 672 24.46 -36.11 18.57
N GLU A 673 24.99 -37.01 17.76
CA GLU A 673 24.53 -38.39 17.62
C GLU A 673 25.41 -39.31 18.44
N VAL A 674 24.78 -40.11 19.31
CA VAL A 674 25.42 -41.22 20.00
C VAL A 674 24.90 -42.51 19.38
N ARG A 675 25.79 -43.22 18.68
CA ARG A 675 25.49 -44.48 18.00
C ARG A 675 26.10 -45.63 18.79
N ALA A 676 25.28 -46.60 19.19
CA ALA A 676 25.73 -47.80 19.87
C ALA A 676 25.28 -49.04 19.09
N SER A 677 26.21 -49.93 18.77
CA SER A 677 25.88 -51.27 18.27
C SER A 677 25.59 -52.22 19.44
N GLY A 678 24.63 -53.10 19.22
CA GLY A 678 24.23 -54.17 20.13
C GLY A 678 24.05 -55.47 19.37
N LEU A 679 24.05 -56.58 20.10
CA LEU A 679 23.81 -57.91 19.54
C LEU A 679 22.52 -58.47 20.14
N GLU A 680 21.64 -58.96 19.28
CA GLU A 680 20.41 -59.65 19.66
C GLU A 680 20.46 -61.09 19.18
N VAL A 681 20.06 -62.03 20.05
CA VAL A 681 19.99 -63.45 19.72
C VAL A 681 18.59 -63.76 19.19
N ARG A 682 18.51 -64.26 17.96
CA ARG A 682 17.28 -64.70 17.30
C ARG A 682 16.75 -66.00 17.91
N GLU A 683 15.47 -66.27 17.70
CA GLU A 683 14.80 -67.50 18.18
C GLU A 683 15.40 -68.80 17.61
N ASP A 684 16.07 -68.73 16.46
CA ASP A 684 16.78 -69.85 15.82
C ASP A 684 18.24 -70.02 16.29
N GLY A 685 18.70 -69.19 17.22
CA GLY A 685 20.07 -69.18 17.74
C GLY A 685 21.05 -68.33 16.93
N GLY A 686 20.61 -67.68 15.85
CA GLY A 686 21.45 -66.73 15.10
C GLY A 686 21.65 -65.40 15.83
N ILE A 687 22.69 -64.65 15.48
CA ILE A 687 23.02 -63.36 16.10
C ILE A 687 22.80 -62.24 15.09
N ASP A 688 22.00 -61.24 15.47
CA ASP A 688 21.83 -60.00 14.72
C ASP A 688 22.60 -58.86 15.36
N SER A 689 23.24 -58.05 14.52
CA SER A 689 23.79 -56.77 14.92
C SER A 689 22.76 -55.66 14.70
N ASN A 690 22.33 -55.02 15.76
CA ASN A 690 21.45 -53.85 15.72
C ASN A 690 22.25 -52.59 16.06
N SER A 691 21.83 -51.44 15.55
CA SER A 691 22.41 -50.16 15.92
C SER A 691 21.32 -49.22 16.41
N THR A 692 21.58 -48.56 17.52
CA THR A 692 20.69 -47.54 18.09
C THR A 692 21.37 -46.19 17.95
N THR A 693 20.61 -45.17 17.54
CA THR A 693 21.11 -43.79 17.47
C THR A 693 20.26 -42.93 18.39
N ARG A 694 20.91 -42.26 19.34
CA ARG A 694 20.30 -41.27 20.20
C ARG A 694 20.78 -39.88 19.78
N HIS A 695 19.85 -38.94 19.67
CA HIS A 695 20.15 -37.55 19.35
C HIS A 695 20.10 -36.73 20.64
N ILE A 696 21.22 -36.15 21.01
CA ILE A 696 21.39 -35.28 22.18
C ILE A 696 21.80 -33.88 21.74
N PHE A 697 21.59 -32.88 22.58
CA PHE A 697 21.89 -31.46 22.32
C PHE A 697 21.28 -30.98 21.00
N ARG A 698 19.99 -31.17 20.79
CA ARG A 698 19.30 -30.72 19.56
C ARG A 698 19.24 -29.20 19.50
N SER A 699 19.64 -28.60 18.38
CA SER A 699 19.56 -27.16 18.20
C SER A 699 18.12 -26.67 18.27
N ASN A 700 17.93 -25.52 18.90
CA ASN A 700 16.62 -24.88 19.00
C ASN A 700 16.77 -23.36 19.07
N SER A 701 15.72 -22.62 18.73
CA SER A 701 15.79 -21.16 18.66
C SER A 701 14.46 -20.53 19.08
N ALA A 702 14.54 -19.40 19.78
CA ALA A 702 13.43 -18.46 19.87
C ALA A 702 13.87 -17.11 19.27
N LEU A 703 13.15 -16.66 18.24
CA LEU A 703 13.43 -15.41 17.55
C LEU A 703 12.32 -14.40 17.80
N SER A 704 12.68 -13.17 18.07
CA SER A 704 11.76 -12.05 18.18
C SER A 704 12.17 -10.92 17.26
N ILE A 705 11.20 -10.30 16.58
CA ILE A 705 11.41 -9.15 15.70
C ILE A 705 10.65 -7.98 16.32
N HIS A 706 11.35 -6.88 16.56
CA HIS A 706 10.77 -5.72 17.28
C HIS A 706 10.13 -6.09 18.63
N GLY A 707 10.68 -7.11 19.30
CA GLY A 707 10.23 -7.54 20.62
C GLY A 707 9.06 -8.52 20.65
N ILE A 708 8.58 -8.96 19.47
CA ILE A 708 7.47 -9.89 19.34
C ILE A 708 8.00 -11.22 18.81
N GLU A 709 7.63 -12.32 19.45
CA GLU A 709 8.07 -13.66 19.07
C GLU A 709 7.50 -14.07 17.71
N VAL A 710 8.38 -14.59 16.85
CA VAL A 710 8.01 -15.21 15.58
C VAL A 710 7.96 -16.72 15.81
N PRO A 711 6.78 -17.35 15.74
CA PRO A 711 6.61 -18.77 16.06
C PRO A 711 7.09 -19.64 14.89
N CYS A 712 8.39 -19.62 14.62
CA CYS A 712 9.06 -20.37 13.57
C CYS A 712 10.25 -21.15 14.13
N LYS A 713 10.55 -22.29 13.53
CA LYS A 713 11.77 -23.04 13.82
C LYS A 713 12.84 -22.65 12.80
N LEU A 714 14.01 -22.27 13.29
CA LEU A 714 15.16 -21.95 12.44
C LEU A 714 16.04 -23.17 12.16
N PHE A 715 15.73 -24.32 12.77
CA PHE A 715 16.41 -25.59 12.57
C PHE A 715 15.45 -26.61 11.97
N TYR A 716 16.01 -27.65 11.37
CA TYR A 716 15.28 -28.60 10.53
C TYR A 716 14.20 -29.35 11.32
N ASP A 717 12.93 -29.24 10.88
CA ASP A 717 11.84 -30.05 11.41
C ASP A 717 11.45 -31.17 10.44
N TYR A 718 11.58 -32.43 10.89
CA TYR A 718 11.18 -33.61 10.12
C TYR A 718 9.69 -33.63 9.74
N PHE A 719 8.85 -32.93 10.50
CA PHE A 719 7.40 -32.85 10.24
C PHE A 719 7.01 -31.71 9.29
N GLU A 720 7.92 -30.77 8.99
CA GLU A 720 7.62 -29.57 8.21
C GLU A 720 8.47 -29.50 6.92
N ARG A 721 7.95 -30.07 5.83
CA ARG A 721 8.69 -30.21 4.56
C ARG A 721 8.93 -28.91 3.77
N ASN A 722 8.32 -27.80 4.16
CA ASN A 722 8.32 -26.53 3.39
C ASN A 722 9.12 -25.40 4.07
N GLN A 723 10.04 -25.70 4.99
CA GLN A 723 10.92 -24.69 5.57
C GLN A 723 11.99 -24.27 4.56
N SER A 724 11.98 -23.00 4.13
CA SER A 724 12.97 -22.44 3.20
C SER A 724 14.11 -21.68 3.92
N ALA A 725 13.81 -21.04 5.06
CA ALA A 725 14.79 -20.36 5.90
C ALA A 725 15.21 -21.26 7.07
N VAL A 726 16.32 -21.99 6.89
CA VAL A 726 16.88 -22.92 7.88
C VAL A 726 18.35 -22.56 8.10
N LEU A 727 18.76 -22.48 9.37
CA LEU A 727 20.14 -22.22 9.77
C LEU A 727 20.99 -23.48 9.63
N HIS A 728 22.11 -23.35 8.92
CA HIS A 728 23.07 -24.42 8.73
C HIS A 728 24.34 -24.20 9.54
N LEU A 729 24.25 -24.43 10.86
CA LEU A 729 25.37 -24.23 11.78
C LEU A 729 26.19 -25.51 11.98
N PRO A 730 27.54 -25.44 12.05
CA PRO A 730 28.40 -26.61 12.20
C PRO A 730 28.40 -27.20 13.61
N PHE A 731 27.70 -26.60 14.56
CA PHE A 731 27.62 -27.03 15.95
C PHE A 731 26.17 -26.98 16.47
N PRO A 732 25.82 -27.82 17.45
CA PRO A 732 24.54 -27.72 18.13
C PRO A 732 24.45 -26.47 19.01
N VAL A 733 23.34 -25.76 18.92
CA VAL A 733 23.13 -24.49 19.62
C VAL A 733 21.68 -24.28 20.02
N VAL A 734 21.47 -23.77 21.22
CA VAL A 734 20.18 -23.21 21.65
C VAL A 734 20.34 -21.72 21.87
N PHE A 735 19.49 -20.90 21.26
CA PHE A 735 19.56 -19.45 21.42
C PHE A 735 18.20 -18.77 21.50
N ARG A 736 18.17 -17.64 22.22
CA ARG A 736 17.09 -16.65 22.20
C ARG A 736 17.66 -15.36 21.63
N LEU A 737 17.03 -14.80 20.61
CA LEU A 737 17.52 -13.60 19.95
C LEU A 737 16.36 -12.67 19.62
N ASN A 738 16.48 -11.41 20.01
CA ASN A 738 15.68 -10.32 19.48
C ASN A 738 16.50 -9.52 18.47
N ILE A 739 15.94 -9.32 17.27
CA ILE A 739 16.52 -8.49 16.21
C ILE A 739 15.76 -7.16 16.12
N GLY A 740 16.50 -6.08 15.94
CA GLY A 740 15.93 -4.75 15.72
C GLY A 740 15.87 -4.35 14.25
N GLU A 741 15.86 -3.05 13.96
CA GLU A 741 15.50 -2.49 12.64
C GLU A 741 16.50 -2.84 11.52
N ASN A 742 17.75 -3.14 11.88
CA ASN A 742 18.80 -3.46 10.91
C ASN A 742 18.60 -4.79 10.16
N TYR A 743 17.83 -5.72 10.74
CA TYR A 743 17.56 -7.05 10.19
C TYR A 743 16.06 -7.36 10.27
N ASP A 744 15.25 -6.51 9.65
CA ASP A 744 13.81 -6.74 9.57
C ASP A 744 13.48 -7.84 8.54
N LEU A 745 13.55 -9.09 9.01
CA LEU A 745 13.31 -10.28 8.21
C LEU A 745 11.89 -10.29 7.63
N ASN A 746 11.78 -10.62 6.35
CA ASN A 746 10.49 -10.72 5.71
C ASN A 746 9.76 -11.99 6.15
N LEU A 747 8.50 -11.83 6.56
CA LEU A 747 7.65 -12.92 7.01
C LEU A 747 6.53 -13.21 6.00
N ASN A 748 6.02 -14.44 5.99
CA ASN A 748 4.80 -14.79 5.28
C ASN A 748 3.58 -14.02 5.83
N SER A 749 2.45 -14.03 5.12
CA SER A 749 1.26 -13.26 5.52
C SER A 749 0.69 -13.63 6.90
N ALA A 750 0.90 -14.88 7.34
CA ALA A 750 0.47 -15.37 8.65
C ALA A 750 1.48 -15.07 9.78
N ARG A 751 2.67 -14.57 9.42
CA ARG A 751 3.82 -14.34 10.31
C ARG A 751 4.26 -15.56 11.11
N THR A 752 4.19 -16.73 10.48
CA THR A 752 4.60 -18.00 11.08
C THR A 752 5.87 -18.56 10.45
N GLN A 753 6.30 -18.00 9.31
CA GLN A 753 7.49 -18.44 8.59
C GLN A 753 8.27 -17.24 8.06
N ILE A 754 9.59 -17.39 8.04
CA ILE A 754 10.53 -16.42 7.46
C ILE A 754 10.71 -16.73 5.97
N ILE A 755 10.72 -15.69 5.15
CA ILE A 755 10.97 -15.77 3.72
C ILE A 755 12.49 -15.78 3.50
N TYR A 756 12.97 -16.76 2.74
CA TYR A 756 14.37 -16.82 2.34
C TYR A 756 14.65 -15.79 1.25
N ASP A 757 15.37 -14.73 1.60
CA ASP A 757 15.77 -13.62 0.72
C ASP A 757 17.18 -13.11 1.04
N GLU A 758 17.58 -11.98 0.45
CA GLU A 758 18.90 -11.36 0.69
C GLU A 758 19.08 -10.89 2.14
N VAL A 759 18.00 -10.50 2.82
CA VAL A 759 18.03 -10.05 4.23
C VAL A 759 18.29 -11.25 5.15
N TRP A 760 17.65 -12.39 4.88
CA TRP A 760 17.92 -13.64 5.57
C TRP A 760 19.38 -14.09 5.42
N GLN A 761 19.91 -14.08 4.19
CA GLN A 761 21.30 -14.50 3.94
C GLN A 761 22.30 -13.64 4.71
N LYS A 762 22.05 -12.33 4.76
CA LYS A 762 22.86 -11.40 5.56
C LYS A 762 22.74 -11.70 7.06
N PHE A 763 21.52 -11.89 7.57
CA PHE A 763 21.26 -12.24 8.96
C PHE A 763 21.98 -13.53 9.38
N GLU A 764 21.85 -14.60 8.59
CA GLU A 764 22.48 -15.90 8.87
C GLU A 764 24.00 -15.77 8.99
N LYS A 765 24.61 -15.05 8.06
CA LYS A 765 26.05 -14.80 8.04
C LYS A 765 26.53 -14.01 9.25
N ASP A 766 25.84 -12.91 9.57
CA ASP A 766 26.25 -12.01 10.64
C ASP A 766 26.03 -12.64 12.02
N LEU A 767 24.92 -13.39 12.20
CA LEU A 767 24.68 -14.18 13.40
C LEU A 767 25.76 -15.24 13.59
N PHE A 768 26.13 -15.96 12.53
CA PHE A 768 27.17 -16.98 12.59
C PHE A 768 28.54 -16.39 12.91
N GLN A 769 28.90 -15.26 12.29
CA GLN A 769 30.12 -14.53 12.59
C GLN A 769 30.16 -14.13 14.08
N LEU A 770 29.07 -13.56 14.59
CA LEU A 770 28.98 -13.16 15.98
C LEU A 770 29.14 -14.36 16.93
N MET A 771 28.44 -15.47 16.68
CA MET A 771 28.56 -16.68 17.48
C MET A 771 30.01 -17.20 17.52
N CYS A 772 30.69 -17.25 16.38
CA CYS A 772 32.07 -17.69 16.28
C CYS A 772 33.04 -16.77 17.05
N CYS A 773 32.92 -15.46 16.89
CA CYS A 773 33.72 -14.48 17.63
C CYS A 773 33.56 -14.64 19.15
N ARG A 774 32.29 -14.70 19.62
CA ARG A 774 31.99 -14.81 21.05
C ARG A 774 32.41 -16.16 21.62
N LEU A 775 32.32 -17.24 20.83
CA LEU A 775 32.81 -18.55 21.22
C LEU A 775 34.35 -18.55 21.37
N LYS A 776 35.09 -17.99 20.40
CA LYS A 776 36.55 -17.83 20.45
C LYS A 776 36.99 -17.10 21.72
N ASP A 777 36.33 -16.01 22.07
CA ASP A 777 36.64 -15.22 23.27
C ASP A 777 36.45 -16.03 24.56
N ARG A 778 35.50 -16.97 24.58
CA ARG A 778 35.17 -17.79 25.76
C ARG A 778 36.05 -19.03 25.91
N VAL A 779 36.41 -19.70 24.81
CA VAL A 779 37.22 -20.93 24.84
C VAL A 779 38.73 -20.66 24.76
N GLY A 780 39.12 -19.49 24.26
CA GLY A 780 40.51 -19.08 24.08
C GLY A 780 41.14 -19.64 22.80
N VAL A 781 42.27 -19.04 22.39
CA VAL A 781 42.87 -19.22 21.05
C VAL A 781 43.20 -20.67 20.70
N LYS A 782 43.79 -21.44 21.63
CA LYS A 782 44.22 -22.82 21.34
C LYS A 782 43.04 -23.78 21.13
N GLU A 783 41.98 -23.63 21.91
CA GLU A 783 40.77 -24.44 21.81
C GLU A 783 39.98 -24.03 20.55
N TRP A 784 39.98 -22.73 20.23
CA TRP A 784 39.38 -22.21 19.00
C TRP A 784 40.02 -22.78 17.73
N GLU A 785 41.35 -22.83 17.60
CA GLU A 785 41.99 -23.37 16.38
C GLU A 785 41.58 -24.83 16.08
N LEU A 786 41.37 -25.63 17.13
CA LEU A 786 40.86 -27.00 16.97
C LEU A 786 39.40 -27.00 16.52
N LEU A 787 38.54 -26.20 17.16
CA LEU A 787 37.13 -26.04 16.76
C LEU A 787 37.00 -25.50 15.33
N LYS A 788 37.84 -24.52 14.96
CA LYS A 788 37.94 -23.92 13.63
C LYS A 788 38.13 -24.99 12.57
N SER A 789 39.09 -25.90 12.78
CA SER A 789 39.35 -26.99 11.85
C SER A 789 38.16 -27.95 11.68
N ILE A 790 37.43 -28.23 12.77
CA ILE A 790 36.24 -29.09 12.77
C ILE A 790 35.05 -28.39 12.10
N PHE A 791 34.88 -27.08 12.32
CA PHE A 791 33.76 -26.34 11.74
C PHE A 791 33.92 -26.17 10.23
N ILE A 792 35.14 -25.92 9.74
CA ILE A 792 35.43 -25.79 8.30
C ILE A 792 35.08 -27.07 7.52
N THR A 793 35.29 -28.26 8.10
CA THR A 793 34.93 -29.54 7.45
C THR A 793 33.42 -29.75 7.39
N ARG A 794 32.67 -29.19 8.35
CA ARG A 794 31.23 -29.38 8.50
C ARG A 794 30.37 -28.35 7.78
N VAL A 795 30.90 -27.16 7.50
CA VAL A 795 30.20 -26.14 6.71
C VAL A 795 30.31 -26.49 5.23
N GLU A 796 29.21 -26.44 4.47
CA GLU A 796 29.23 -26.62 3.01
C GLU A 796 29.40 -25.29 2.27
N ASP A 797 28.84 -24.22 2.82
CA ASP A 797 28.84 -22.88 2.24
C ASP A 797 30.24 -22.23 2.23
N ARG A 798 30.64 -21.67 1.09
CA ARG A 798 31.98 -21.07 0.91
C ARG A 798 32.13 -19.73 1.64
N GLU A 799 31.09 -18.92 1.71
CA GLU A 799 31.13 -17.65 2.42
C GLU A 799 31.25 -17.87 3.93
N MET A 800 30.51 -18.84 4.46
CA MET A 800 30.58 -19.20 5.88
C MET A 800 31.96 -19.75 6.26
N LYS A 801 32.62 -20.49 5.36
CA LYS A 801 34.05 -20.88 5.54
C LYS A 801 34.97 -19.66 5.61
N ASN A 802 34.79 -18.69 4.72
CA ASN A 802 35.57 -17.46 4.75
C ASN A 802 35.37 -16.67 6.06
N VAL A 803 34.15 -16.67 6.61
CA VAL A 803 33.87 -16.07 7.93
C VAL A 803 34.71 -16.75 9.01
N ILE A 804 34.71 -18.08 9.08
CA ILE A 804 35.52 -18.84 10.03
C ILE A 804 37.01 -18.55 9.86
N ASP A 805 37.50 -18.49 8.62
CA ASP A 805 38.92 -18.24 8.33
C ASP A 805 39.39 -16.85 8.77
N ASN A 806 38.52 -15.84 8.66
CA ASN A 806 38.79 -14.46 9.04
C ASN A 806 38.73 -14.19 10.55
N ILE A 807 38.14 -15.10 11.34
CA ILE A 807 38.09 -15.06 12.81
C ILE A 807 39.26 -15.82 13.40
#